data_AF-A0A2N2G4F5-F1
#
_entry.id   AF-A0A2N2G4F5-F1
#
_cell.length_a   1.000
_cell.length_b   1.000
_cell.length_c   1.000
_cell.angle_alpha   90.00
_cell.angle_beta   90.00
_cell.angle_gamma   90.00
#
_symmetry.space_group_name_H-M   'P 1'
#
loop_
_entity.id
_entity.type
_entity.pdbx_description
1 polymer ?
#
loop_
_entity_poly.entity_id
_entity_poly.type
_entity_poly.pdbx_seq_one_letter_code
_entity_poly.pdbx_strand_id
1 'polypeptide(L)'
;MKQLVDFSSRFRILKGGKISLVVSALLGSVTLSVAAPSGGVVTSGSATINQSGKTTNINQSTQKASINWQKFNISVDETVNFNQPNVNSITLNRIVGNERSVINGALNANGQVWILNSNGVLFGKNASINTAGLLATTKELSDIDFQAGNYNFKGSSTASVINLGEIDISNSGYAALLANTVSNEGTIKAVKGKVHLVGANEVTINFNGNSIVDLTVDKGVLDALVENKGAIYADGGEIYLTTNAVDELLKGVVNNEGIIEANSFEGVTGYVELFAHGGEAKIGGSIEAIDGFVETSGKDFTFNDAKIKAGEWLIDPVNVTINDSLATAIETQLLSGDATITTDGGGSTPDTSSGESGSEGNIYVNSEITWNTAQKLTLDAYNNIFINEAITAIHADGQLALYYGQGAVASGNDADYHIKAPINLKAGDNFFTKLGSDGSETTWTVMTYENIATVLGNGLDQNYALGTDMDASLVSANWQPIGSPDTPFTGNFDGLGHEIDKLTINRPNEAFIGLFGFIDGATIKNIGLTNVDIYGGSYVGALVGVAQSGTIYNTYVSSGNIQVGDSAGDEVPAIVGGLVGGLAGGTVSNSYVSADVTGGNKSAAGGLVGYSLEGSIVSNSYATGSVTVGDNSYVGGLVAANFGSAISNSYASGSVTGGTDAVKGGLVADSFGVETNSWYDNEANTDISMADKDDYGKTKEEIITALSSLDEWTAGGGNRIEGYSTATQLTLPELVSFYISDGEILFAGGFGTEADPYEITNWSQLQNINNSNILTQNYYFELLNTLNSSISDYNNLASSTANGGEGWNPIGDNTNRFLGIFDGQSNIIDGLTINRSGSDYQALFGYTDTGSVIKNIGLNNVDITGKNNVGGLVGRGIVNTSNSYVAGSITGEWQVGGIIGRADDGTTLRNIYSTGTITATGNYVGGIIGYAHAGVTS
;
A
#
# COMPACT_ATOMS: atom_id res chain seq x y z
N MET A 1 10.85 -50.87 45.14
CA MET A 1 11.67 -52.10 45.29
C MET A 1 10.76 -53.30 45.06
N LYS A 2 11.12 -54.13 44.08
CA LYS A 2 10.64 -55.48 43.72
C LYS A 2 9.72 -56.20 44.75
N GLN A 3 8.68 -56.90 44.27
CA GLN A 3 8.78 -58.36 44.06
C GLN A 3 7.52 -58.99 43.44
N LEU A 4 7.79 -59.79 42.40
CA LEU A 4 6.99 -60.88 41.84
C LEU A 4 7.01 -62.12 42.75
N VAL A 5 5.95 -62.93 42.71
CA VAL A 5 5.92 -64.40 42.94
C VAL A 5 4.72 -64.93 42.13
N ASP A 6 4.83 -65.65 41.01
CA ASP A 6 5.36 -67.00 40.68
C ASP A 6 4.40 -68.18 40.93
N PHE A 7 4.44 -69.09 39.94
CA PHE A 7 3.56 -70.17 39.51
C PHE A 7 3.57 -71.45 40.37
N SER A 8 2.47 -72.21 40.29
CA SER A 8 2.46 -73.66 40.00
C SER A 8 1.00 -74.05 39.60
N SER A 9 0.64 -75.13 38.86
CA SER A 9 1.30 -76.42 38.68
C SER A 9 0.62 -77.28 37.57
N ARG A 10 1.45 -78.14 36.95
CA ARG A 10 1.24 -79.55 36.53
C ARG A 10 0.27 -79.94 35.39
N PHE A 11 0.82 -80.65 34.39
CA PHE A 11 0.43 -82.03 34.06
C PHE A 11 1.62 -82.82 33.50
N ARG A 12 1.61 -84.14 33.71
CA ARG A 12 2.76 -85.07 33.70
C ARG A 12 2.35 -86.35 32.96
N ILE A 13 3.04 -86.78 31.89
CA ILE A 13 2.95 -88.15 31.33
C ILE A 13 4.34 -88.64 30.84
N LEU A 14 4.52 -89.96 30.95
CA LEU A 14 5.73 -90.79 31.08
C LEU A 14 6.61 -91.02 29.82
N LYS A 15 7.85 -91.44 30.11
CA LYS A 15 8.95 -91.91 29.25
C LYS A 15 8.68 -93.26 28.54
N GLY A 16 9.30 -93.42 27.36
CA GLY A 16 10.15 -94.60 27.08
C GLY A 16 10.00 -95.28 25.71
N GLY A 17 11.00 -95.12 24.83
CA GLY A 17 11.22 -95.99 23.66
C GLY A 17 12.21 -95.39 22.65
N LYS A 18 13.43 -95.91 22.57
CA LYS A 18 14.42 -95.62 21.50
C LYS A 18 14.36 -96.72 20.45
N ILE A 19 14.32 -96.36 19.16
CA ILE A 19 15.08 -96.95 18.03
C ILE A 19 14.91 -96.00 16.83
N SER A 20 16.03 -95.77 16.14
CA SER A 20 16.27 -94.78 15.07
C SER A 20 15.96 -95.36 13.68
N LEU A 21 15.34 -94.59 12.77
CA LEU A 21 15.79 -94.49 11.37
C LEU A 21 15.14 -93.30 10.64
N VAL A 22 15.97 -92.57 9.90
CA VAL A 22 15.71 -91.35 9.12
C VAL A 22 14.82 -91.63 7.91
N VAL A 23 13.75 -90.83 7.73
CA VAL A 23 13.27 -90.40 6.41
C VAL A 23 12.97 -88.90 6.48
N SER A 24 13.79 -88.14 5.76
CA SER A 24 13.64 -86.73 5.45
C SER A 24 12.59 -86.57 4.34
N ALA A 25 11.54 -85.76 4.54
CA ALA A 25 10.78 -85.11 3.47
C ALA A 25 9.70 -84.16 4.03
N LEU A 26 9.77 -82.89 3.59
CA LEU A 26 8.71 -81.87 3.56
C LEU A 26 8.08 -81.40 4.89
N LEU A 27 8.78 -80.51 5.58
CA LEU A 27 8.14 -79.37 6.25
C LEU A 27 8.83 -78.10 5.76
N GLY A 28 8.53 -77.74 4.51
CA GLY A 28 8.67 -76.34 4.10
C GLY A 28 7.61 -75.58 4.87
N SER A 29 8.02 -74.85 5.90
CA SER A 29 7.19 -73.83 6.53
C SER A 29 6.85 -72.79 5.47
N VAL A 30 5.69 -72.97 4.81
CA VAL A 30 5.06 -71.94 4.01
C VAL A 30 4.60 -70.90 5.01
N THR A 31 5.34 -69.82 5.16
CA THR A 31 4.75 -68.58 5.69
C THR A 31 3.69 -68.20 4.67
N LEU A 32 2.43 -68.52 4.96
CA LEU A 32 1.31 -67.91 4.25
C LEU A 32 1.38 -66.42 4.58
N SER A 33 1.97 -65.65 3.65
CA SER A 33 1.82 -64.21 3.58
C SER A 33 0.32 -63.96 3.39
N VAL A 34 -0.40 -63.70 4.49
CA VAL A 34 -1.80 -63.30 4.42
C VAL A 34 -1.81 -61.86 3.93
N ALA A 35 -2.40 -61.61 2.76
CA ALA A 35 -2.60 -60.26 2.24
C ALA A 35 -3.41 -59.41 3.22
N ALA A 36 -3.02 -58.16 3.45
CA ALA A 36 -3.89 -57.16 4.06
C ALA A 36 -4.83 -56.55 3.00
N PRO A 37 -6.02 -56.01 3.35
CA PRO A 37 -6.68 -55.88 4.67
C PRO A 37 -7.04 -57.20 5.37
N SER A 38 -7.39 -57.21 6.66
CA SER A 38 -7.74 -58.45 7.39
C SER A 38 -8.94 -58.31 8.35
N GLY A 39 -9.64 -59.44 8.56
CA GLY A 39 -10.82 -59.50 9.43
C GLY A 39 -12.07 -58.83 8.85
N GLY A 40 -12.21 -58.79 7.52
CA GLY A 40 -13.34 -58.18 6.83
C GLY A 40 -14.64 -58.96 6.98
N VAL A 41 -15.72 -58.27 7.37
CA VAL A 41 -17.08 -58.81 7.50
C VAL A 41 -18.05 -57.87 6.79
N VAL A 42 -18.75 -58.36 5.79
CA VAL A 42 -19.80 -57.59 5.09
C VAL A 42 -20.99 -57.42 6.03
N THR A 43 -21.37 -56.18 6.33
CA THR A 43 -22.46 -55.84 7.26
C THR A 43 -23.72 -55.36 6.57
N SER A 44 -23.60 -54.81 5.35
CA SER A 44 -24.72 -54.38 4.52
C SER A 44 -24.38 -54.56 3.02
N GLY A 45 -25.40 -54.80 2.19
CA GLY A 45 -25.21 -55.12 0.77
C GLY A 45 -24.58 -56.50 0.53
N SER A 46 -23.96 -56.68 -0.63
CA SER A 46 -23.30 -57.94 -1.00
C SER A 46 -21.94 -57.68 -1.65
N ALA A 47 -20.90 -58.23 -1.04
CA ALA A 47 -19.54 -58.26 -1.55
C ALA A 47 -18.84 -59.57 -1.14
N THR A 48 -17.83 -59.98 -1.90
CA THR A 48 -16.96 -61.12 -1.55
C THR A 48 -15.51 -60.67 -1.49
N ILE A 49 -14.77 -61.14 -0.48
CA ILE A 49 -13.37 -60.78 -0.24
C ILE A 49 -12.51 -61.99 -0.59
N ASN A 50 -11.68 -61.87 -1.63
CA ASN A 50 -10.83 -62.93 -2.14
C ASN A 50 -9.36 -62.51 -2.08
N GLN A 51 -8.57 -63.17 -1.25
CA GLN A 51 -7.15 -62.87 -1.06
C GLN A 51 -6.28 -63.92 -1.74
N SER A 52 -5.35 -63.47 -2.58
CA SER A 52 -4.41 -64.34 -3.29
C SER A 52 -3.04 -63.67 -3.38
N GLY A 53 -2.05 -64.24 -2.70
CA GLY A 53 -0.70 -63.68 -2.65
C GLY A 53 -0.68 -62.31 -1.98
N LYS A 54 -0.29 -61.27 -2.71
CA LYS A 54 -0.26 -59.88 -2.26
C LYS A 54 -1.47 -59.06 -2.74
N THR A 55 -2.46 -59.72 -3.34
CA THR A 55 -3.62 -59.06 -3.93
C THR A 55 -4.90 -59.45 -3.20
N THR A 56 -5.68 -58.46 -2.79
CA THR A 56 -7.03 -58.62 -2.25
C THR A 56 -8.04 -58.11 -3.28
N ASN A 57 -8.96 -58.96 -3.74
CA ASN A 57 -10.04 -58.57 -4.64
C ASN A 57 -11.37 -58.56 -3.88
N ILE A 58 -12.04 -57.43 -3.86
CA ILE A 58 -13.36 -57.22 -3.26
C ILE A 58 -14.37 -57.11 -4.40
N ASN A 59 -15.18 -58.15 -4.59
CA ASN A 59 -16.17 -58.19 -5.67
C ASN A 59 -17.54 -57.86 -5.10
N GLN A 60 -18.00 -56.64 -5.34
CA GLN A 60 -19.30 -56.11 -4.91
C GLN A 60 -20.36 -56.39 -5.98
N SER A 61 -21.56 -56.82 -5.57
CA SER A 61 -22.68 -57.06 -6.47
C SER A 61 -23.88 -56.13 -6.27
N THR A 62 -23.96 -55.42 -5.14
CA THR A 62 -25.01 -54.40 -4.87
C THR A 62 -24.51 -53.00 -5.17
N GLN A 63 -25.41 -52.02 -5.33
CA GLN A 63 -25.00 -50.62 -5.56
C GLN A 63 -24.23 -50.01 -4.37
N LYS A 64 -24.60 -50.41 -3.15
CA LYS A 64 -23.92 -50.04 -1.89
C LYS A 64 -23.56 -51.30 -1.13
N ALA A 65 -22.36 -51.35 -0.53
CA ALA A 65 -21.95 -52.41 0.39
C ALA A 65 -21.12 -51.81 1.54
N SER A 66 -21.34 -52.29 2.76
CA SER A 66 -20.54 -51.94 3.94
C SER A 66 -19.74 -53.15 4.40
N ILE A 67 -18.46 -52.94 4.73
CA ILE A 67 -17.54 -53.95 5.24
C ILE A 67 -16.86 -53.43 6.49
N ASN A 68 -17.04 -54.14 7.61
CA ASN A 68 -16.29 -53.89 8.83
C ASN A 68 -14.96 -54.65 8.79
N TRP A 69 -13.86 -53.97 9.11
CA TRP A 69 -12.51 -54.52 9.12
C TRP A 69 -11.90 -54.41 10.51
N GLN A 70 -11.19 -55.46 10.95
CA GLN A 70 -10.31 -55.35 12.12
C GLN A 70 -9.05 -54.53 11.80
N LYS A 71 -8.54 -54.67 10.57
CA LYS A 71 -7.39 -53.91 10.09
C LYS A 71 -7.51 -53.66 8.59
N PHE A 72 -7.40 -52.40 8.18
CA PHE A 72 -7.36 -52.01 6.77
C PHE A 72 -6.06 -51.27 6.47
N ASN A 73 -5.03 -52.06 6.16
CA ASN A 73 -3.72 -51.58 5.72
C ASN A 73 -3.39 -52.20 4.36
N ILE A 74 -2.52 -51.55 3.60
CA ILE A 74 -2.00 -52.05 2.32
C ILE A 74 -0.49 -51.77 2.33
N SER A 75 0.34 -52.80 2.34
CA SER A 75 1.81 -52.67 2.31
C SER A 75 2.29 -52.24 0.92
N VAL A 76 3.55 -51.79 0.81
CA VAL A 76 4.11 -51.22 -0.44
C VAL A 76 4.01 -52.14 -1.67
N ASP A 77 3.99 -53.45 -1.45
CA ASP A 77 3.94 -54.48 -2.46
C ASP A 77 2.58 -55.19 -2.55
N GLU A 78 1.56 -54.67 -1.84
CA GLU A 78 0.19 -55.18 -1.83
C GLU A 78 -0.73 -54.36 -2.74
N THR A 79 -1.80 -55.00 -3.18
CA THR A 79 -2.83 -54.37 -4.04
C THR A 79 -4.22 -54.76 -3.56
N VAL A 80 -5.12 -53.79 -3.44
CA VAL A 80 -6.54 -54.01 -3.18
C VAL A 80 -7.35 -53.54 -4.37
N ASN A 81 -8.13 -54.42 -4.98
CA ASN A 81 -9.01 -54.09 -6.09
C ASN A 81 -10.47 -54.20 -5.65
N PHE A 82 -11.26 -53.15 -5.88
CA PHE A 82 -12.70 -53.15 -5.74
C PHE A 82 -13.33 -53.29 -7.13
N ASN A 83 -13.95 -54.45 -7.39
CA ASN A 83 -14.72 -54.71 -8.60
C ASN A 83 -16.20 -54.47 -8.29
N GLN A 84 -16.72 -53.33 -8.70
CA GLN A 84 -18.04 -52.82 -8.35
C GLN A 84 -18.97 -52.76 -9.57
N PRO A 85 -20.31 -52.74 -9.40
CA PRO A 85 -21.24 -52.76 -10.53
C PRO A 85 -21.07 -51.62 -11.55
N ASN A 86 -20.78 -50.39 -11.10
CA ASN A 86 -20.58 -49.22 -11.96
C ASN A 86 -19.87 -48.09 -11.18
N VAL A 87 -19.65 -46.95 -11.85
CA VAL A 87 -18.95 -45.77 -11.29
C VAL A 87 -19.68 -45.15 -10.08
N ASN A 88 -21.00 -45.33 -10.01
CA ASN A 88 -21.83 -44.81 -8.91
C ASN A 88 -21.88 -45.79 -7.72
N SER A 89 -21.25 -46.96 -7.79
CA SER A 89 -21.30 -47.96 -6.74
C SER A 89 -20.35 -47.60 -5.61
N ILE A 90 -20.78 -47.78 -4.36
CA ILE A 90 -20.01 -47.38 -3.17
C ILE A 90 -19.69 -48.60 -2.32
N THR A 91 -18.40 -48.78 -1.97
CA THR A 91 -17.99 -49.68 -0.88
C THR A 91 -17.55 -48.86 0.32
N LEU A 92 -18.29 -48.98 1.43
CA LEU A 92 -17.93 -48.39 2.72
C LEU A 92 -17.08 -49.38 3.52
N ASN A 93 -15.82 -49.03 3.77
CA ASN A 93 -14.89 -49.79 4.59
C ASN A 93 -14.78 -49.12 5.96
N ARG A 94 -15.39 -49.72 6.98
CA ARG A 94 -15.33 -49.22 8.36
C ARG A 94 -14.30 -50.02 9.15
N ILE A 95 -13.38 -49.36 9.82
CA ILE A 95 -12.39 -50.02 10.66
C ILE A 95 -12.90 -50.01 12.10
N VAL A 96 -13.19 -51.19 12.64
CA VAL A 96 -13.64 -51.39 14.02
C VAL A 96 -12.51 -51.79 14.98
N GLY A 97 -11.30 -51.99 14.43
CA GLY A 97 -10.08 -52.21 15.22
C GLY A 97 -9.54 -50.93 15.85
N ASN A 98 -8.42 -51.06 16.54
CA ASN A 98 -7.76 -49.98 17.28
C ASN A 98 -6.50 -49.43 16.59
N GLU A 99 -6.27 -49.78 15.32
CA GLU A 99 -5.13 -49.33 14.53
C GLU A 99 -5.56 -48.32 13.46
N ARG A 100 -4.70 -47.32 13.23
CA ARG A 100 -4.84 -46.41 12.08
C ARG A 100 -4.70 -47.19 10.76
N SER A 101 -5.39 -46.74 9.73
CA SER A 101 -5.23 -47.27 8.37
C SER A 101 -3.94 -46.74 7.76
N VAL A 102 -3.04 -47.63 7.37
CA VAL A 102 -1.78 -47.29 6.67
C VAL A 102 -1.81 -47.93 5.28
N ILE A 103 -1.91 -47.09 4.25
CA ILE A 103 -1.99 -47.48 2.85
C ILE A 103 -0.69 -47.03 2.18
N ASN A 104 0.20 -47.97 1.89
CA ASN A 104 1.49 -47.77 1.23
C ASN A 104 1.54 -48.40 -0.17
N GLY A 105 0.59 -49.26 -0.53
CA GLY A 105 0.52 -49.95 -1.82
C GLY A 105 -0.60 -49.42 -2.71
N ALA A 106 -1.10 -50.26 -3.62
CA ALA A 106 -2.10 -49.86 -4.60
C ALA A 106 -3.54 -50.14 -4.14
N LEU A 107 -4.44 -49.18 -4.35
CA LEU A 107 -5.90 -49.33 -4.17
C LEU A 107 -6.59 -48.93 -5.47
N ASN A 108 -7.23 -49.89 -6.14
CA ASN A 108 -7.91 -49.65 -7.41
C ASN A 108 -9.41 -49.91 -7.30
N ALA A 109 -10.25 -49.07 -7.91
CA ALA A 109 -11.69 -49.27 -7.97
C ALA A 109 -12.28 -48.69 -9.25
N ASN A 110 -13.23 -49.39 -9.86
CA ASN A 110 -14.03 -48.83 -10.96
C ASN A 110 -15.24 -47.98 -10.48
N GLY A 111 -15.49 -47.97 -9.17
CA GLY A 111 -16.49 -47.16 -8.49
C GLY A 111 -15.88 -46.39 -7.31
N GLN A 112 -16.68 -46.16 -6.27
CA GLN A 112 -16.33 -45.35 -5.12
C GLN A 112 -15.90 -46.20 -3.92
N VAL A 113 -14.85 -45.74 -3.21
CA VAL A 113 -14.31 -46.38 -2.02
C VAL A 113 -14.33 -45.40 -0.85
N TRP A 114 -15.03 -45.76 0.22
CA TRP A 114 -15.07 -44.98 1.46
C TRP A 114 -14.27 -45.71 2.55
N ILE A 115 -13.48 -44.97 3.32
CA ILE A 115 -12.63 -45.47 4.41
C ILE A 115 -12.96 -44.66 5.66
N LEU A 116 -13.61 -45.30 6.63
CA LEU A 116 -13.99 -44.71 7.91
C LEU A 116 -13.13 -45.36 9.00
N ASN A 117 -12.19 -44.59 9.57
CA ASN A 117 -11.34 -45.06 10.66
C ASN A 117 -11.13 -43.96 11.71
N SER A 118 -11.79 -44.09 12.86
CA SER A 118 -11.63 -43.16 13.99
C SER A 118 -10.20 -43.08 14.54
N ASN A 119 -9.31 -44.04 14.22
CA ASN A 119 -7.90 -44.02 14.61
C ASN A 119 -7.00 -43.29 13.60
N GLY A 120 -7.54 -42.79 12.49
CA GLY A 120 -6.83 -42.06 11.45
C GLY A 120 -6.55 -42.87 10.18
N VAL A 121 -6.26 -42.14 9.11
CA VAL A 121 -5.92 -42.68 7.78
C VAL A 121 -4.61 -42.05 7.30
N LEU A 122 -3.69 -42.85 6.80
CA LEU A 122 -2.44 -42.42 6.20
C LEU A 122 -2.26 -43.09 4.84
N PHE A 123 -2.26 -42.31 3.78
CA PHE A 123 -1.73 -42.71 2.48
C PHE A 123 -0.23 -42.37 2.48
N GLY A 124 0.64 -43.39 2.57
CA GLY A 124 2.08 -43.18 2.60
C GLY A 124 2.66 -42.83 1.23
N LYS A 125 3.95 -42.49 1.19
CA LYS A 125 4.64 -41.97 -0.02
C LYS A 125 4.59 -42.87 -1.26
N ASN A 126 4.38 -44.17 -1.08
CA ASN A 126 4.28 -45.13 -2.17
C ASN A 126 2.83 -45.51 -2.52
N ALA A 127 1.85 -44.92 -1.84
CA ALA A 127 0.45 -45.19 -2.10
C ALA A 127 0.05 -44.72 -3.50
N SER A 128 -0.69 -45.57 -4.22
CA SER A 128 -1.31 -45.23 -5.50
C SER A 128 -2.78 -45.60 -5.42
N ILE A 129 -3.64 -44.59 -5.41
CA ILE A 129 -5.09 -44.74 -5.26
C ILE A 129 -5.75 -44.35 -6.58
N ASN A 130 -6.38 -45.30 -7.26
CA ASN A 130 -7.04 -45.10 -8.55
C ASN A 130 -8.52 -45.48 -8.43
N THR A 131 -9.42 -44.50 -8.31
CA THR A 131 -10.85 -44.76 -8.04
C THR A 131 -11.78 -43.84 -8.82
N ALA A 132 -13.07 -44.16 -8.89
CA ALA A 132 -14.06 -43.21 -9.41
C ALA A 132 -14.42 -42.13 -8.38
N GLY A 133 -14.30 -42.44 -7.09
CA GLY A 133 -14.44 -41.47 -6.00
C GLY A 133 -13.87 -42.03 -4.70
N LEU A 134 -13.27 -41.17 -3.90
CA LEU A 134 -12.64 -41.52 -2.63
C LEU A 134 -13.21 -40.67 -1.51
N LEU A 135 -13.61 -41.31 -0.41
CA LEU A 135 -13.88 -40.63 0.86
C LEU A 135 -13.04 -41.27 1.96
N ALA A 136 -12.20 -40.50 2.64
CA ALA A 136 -11.45 -40.98 3.80
C ALA A 136 -11.75 -40.08 5.00
N THR A 137 -12.14 -40.68 6.11
CA THR A 137 -12.56 -39.90 7.28
C THR A 137 -12.28 -40.59 8.61
N THR A 138 -12.10 -39.77 9.64
CA THR A 138 -12.09 -40.21 11.05
C THR A 138 -13.47 -40.12 11.71
N LYS A 139 -14.49 -39.73 10.96
CA LYS A 139 -15.88 -39.64 11.40
C LYS A 139 -16.63 -40.94 11.14
N GLU A 140 -17.75 -41.09 11.83
CA GLU A 140 -18.62 -42.25 11.73
C GLU A 140 -19.88 -41.93 10.92
N LEU A 141 -20.34 -42.92 10.15
CA LEU A 141 -21.63 -42.94 9.47
C LEU A 141 -22.27 -44.29 9.75
N SER A 142 -23.55 -44.39 10.11
CA SER A 142 -24.18 -45.69 10.36
C SER A 142 -24.51 -46.44 9.06
N ASP A 143 -24.60 -47.77 9.09
CA ASP A 143 -25.05 -48.53 7.90
C ASP A 143 -26.49 -48.16 7.49
N ILE A 144 -27.35 -47.83 8.46
CA ILE A 144 -28.73 -47.38 8.20
C ILE A 144 -28.72 -46.07 7.41
N ASP A 145 -27.95 -45.10 7.88
CA ASP A 145 -27.83 -43.79 7.24
C ASP A 145 -27.19 -43.90 5.85
N PHE A 146 -26.11 -44.71 5.74
CA PHE A 146 -25.45 -45.00 4.47
C PHE A 146 -26.41 -45.61 3.44
N GLN A 147 -27.24 -46.58 3.82
CA GLN A 147 -28.21 -47.18 2.91
C GLN A 147 -29.35 -46.21 2.56
N ALA A 148 -29.82 -45.42 3.53
CA ALA A 148 -30.85 -44.40 3.33
C ALA A 148 -30.39 -43.23 2.44
N GLY A 149 -29.07 -43.07 2.23
CA GLY A 149 -28.53 -41.91 1.51
C GLY A 149 -28.45 -40.65 2.37
N ASN A 150 -28.51 -40.80 3.69
CA ASN A 150 -28.34 -39.74 4.67
C ASN A 150 -26.86 -39.67 5.06
N TYR A 151 -26.02 -38.93 4.35
CA TYR A 151 -24.58 -38.92 4.58
C TYR A 151 -24.14 -37.82 5.55
N ASN A 152 -24.63 -37.89 6.78
CA ASN A 152 -24.14 -37.09 7.90
C ASN A 152 -23.04 -37.88 8.63
N PHE A 153 -21.80 -37.39 8.50
CA PHE A 153 -20.61 -37.93 9.13
C PHE A 153 -20.33 -37.19 10.43
N LYS A 154 -20.27 -37.92 11.55
CA LYS A 154 -20.08 -37.33 12.87
C LYS A 154 -19.09 -38.09 13.72
N GLY A 155 -18.32 -37.37 14.54
CA GLY A 155 -17.41 -37.99 15.50
C GLY A 155 -16.42 -37.01 16.10
N SER A 156 -15.95 -37.30 17.31
CA SER A 156 -15.01 -36.46 18.06
C SER A 156 -13.56 -36.95 17.98
N SER A 157 -13.22 -37.76 16.97
CA SER A 157 -11.84 -38.24 16.82
C SER A 157 -10.89 -37.08 16.52
N THR A 158 -9.79 -37.02 17.26
CA THR A 158 -8.67 -36.09 17.03
C THR A 158 -7.60 -36.68 16.11
N ALA A 159 -7.82 -37.87 15.55
CA ALA A 159 -6.91 -38.47 14.59
C ALA A 159 -7.01 -37.77 13.23
N SER A 160 -5.94 -37.87 12.45
CA SER A 160 -5.79 -37.15 11.19
C SER A 160 -6.04 -38.04 9.96
N VAL A 161 -6.39 -37.40 8.84
CA VAL A 161 -6.30 -37.98 7.50
C VAL A 161 -5.14 -37.32 6.78
N ILE A 162 -4.13 -38.10 6.39
CA ILE A 162 -2.90 -37.58 5.78
C ILE A 162 -2.66 -38.28 4.45
N ASN A 163 -2.44 -37.51 3.38
CA ASN A 163 -1.97 -38.00 2.10
C ASN A 163 -0.51 -37.60 1.86
N LEU A 164 0.37 -38.58 1.69
CA LEU A 164 1.76 -38.41 1.25
C LEU A 164 2.01 -39.04 -0.13
N GLY A 165 1.02 -39.73 -0.70
CA GLY A 165 1.12 -40.51 -1.94
C GLY A 165 0.33 -39.89 -3.08
N GLU A 166 -0.08 -40.71 -4.05
CA GLU A 166 -0.84 -40.28 -5.22
C GLU A 166 -2.29 -40.76 -5.15
N ILE A 167 -3.23 -39.83 -5.23
CA ILE A 167 -4.67 -40.07 -5.35
C ILE A 167 -5.12 -39.57 -6.73
N ASP A 168 -5.41 -40.50 -7.64
CA ASP A 168 -5.93 -40.24 -8.98
C ASP A 168 -7.40 -40.66 -9.05
N ILE A 169 -8.27 -39.67 -9.25
CA ILE A 169 -9.71 -39.82 -9.36
C ILE A 169 -10.12 -39.74 -10.82
N SER A 170 -10.97 -40.67 -11.24
CA SER A 170 -11.55 -40.67 -12.58
C SER A 170 -12.27 -39.34 -12.86
N ASN A 171 -12.26 -38.90 -14.12
CA ASN A 171 -12.89 -37.63 -14.53
C ASN A 171 -14.31 -37.47 -13.97
N SER A 172 -14.62 -36.28 -13.48
CA SER A 172 -15.92 -35.94 -12.85
C SER A 172 -16.25 -36.70 -11.55
N GLY A 173 -15.27 -37.38 -10.96
CA GLY A 173 -15.36 -37.97 -9.63
C GLY A 173 -15.06 -36.99 -8.49
N TYR A 174 -14.74 -37.51 -7.31
CA TYR A 174 -14.32 -36.69 -6.17
C TYR A 174 -13.27 -37.35 -5.27
N ALA A 175 -12.52 -36.53 -4.54
CA ALA A 175 -11.75 -36.93 -3.36
C ALA A 175 -12.20 -36.09 -2.16
N ALA A 176 -12.67 -36.74 -1.08
CA ALA A 176 -13.10 -36.06 0.14
C ALA A 176 -12.32 -36.60 1.36
N LEU A 177 -11.49 -35.76 1.97
CA LEU A 177 -10.73 -36.09 3.18
C LEU A 177 -11.32 -35.28 4.36
N LEU A 178 -11.89 -35.97 5.35
CA LEU A 178 -12.68 -35.33 6.41
C LEU A 178 -12.17 -35.76 7.80
N ALA A 179 -11.66 -34.83 8.60
CA ALA A 179 -11.16 -35.10 9.95
C ALA A 179 -11.16 -33.81 10.79
N ASN A 180 -10.60 -33.83 12.01
CA ASN A 180 -10.23 -32.58 12.68
C ASN A 180 -8.95 -32.00 12.06
N THR A 181 -8.05 -32.88 11.62
CA THR A 181 -6.79 -32.51 10.97
C THR A 181 -6.66 -33.26 9.64
N VAL A 182 -6.59 -32.52 8.55
CA VAL A 182 -6.42 -33.04 7.19
C VAL A 182 -5.14 -32.45 6.59
N SER A 183 -4.29 -33.30 6.01
CA SER A 183 -3.02 -32.87 5.43
C SER A 183 -2.77 -33.54 4.10
N ASN A 184 -2.51 -32.75 3.06
CA ASN A 184 -2.03 -33.23 1.76
C ASN A 184 -0.58 -32.78 1.54
N GLU A 185 0.36 -33.73 1.62
CA GLU A 185 1.77 -33.55 1.23
C GLU A 185 2.11 -34.34 -0.05
N GLY A 186 1.15 -35.08 -0.59
CA GLY A 186 1.25 -35.84 -1.84
C GLY A 186 0.54 -35.13 -3.00
N THR A 187 0.01 -35.93 -3.94
CA THR A 187 -0.75 -35.42 -5.09
C THR A 187 -2.18 -35.91 -5.05
N ILE A 188 -3.14 -35.03 -5.30
CA ILE A 188 -4.54 -35.36 -5.56
C ILE A 188 -4.91 -34.84 -6.95
N LYS A 189 -5.49 -35.70 -7.80
CA LYS A 189 -5.96 -35.33 -9.14
C LYS A 189 -7.43 -35.73 -9.33
N ALA A 190 -8.27 -34.79 -9.76
CA ALA A 190 -9.69 -34.99 -10.01
C ALA A 190 -10.20 -34.06 -11.12
N VAL A 191 -9.78 -34.32 -12.37
CA VAL A 191 -10.16 -33.49 -13.53
C VAL A 191 -11.68 -33.45 -13.70
N LYS A 192 -12.27 -32.25 -13.84
CA LYS A 192 -13.71 -31.98 -13.83
C LYS A 192 -14.47 -32.47 -12.59
N GLY A 193 -13.72 -32.85 -11.55
CA GLY A 193 -14.23 -33.44 -10.32
C GLY A 193 -14.16 -32.45 -9.17
N LYS A 194 -14.33 -32.96 -7.94
CA LYS A 194 -14.26 -32.16 -6.71
C LYS A 194 -13.22 -32.68 -5.74
N VAL A 195 -12.44 -31.81 -5.12
CA VAL A 195 -11.51 -32.16 -4.03
C VAL A 195 -11.90 -31.39 -2.78
N HIS A 196 -12.32 -32.08 -1.73
CA HIS A 196 -12.68 -31.49 -0.44
C HIS A 196 -11.73 -31.94 0.67
N LEU A 197 -11.05 -30.99 1.31
CA LEU A 197 -10.29 -31.20 2.54
C LEU A 197 -11.00 -30.42 3.66
N VAL A 198 -11.55 -31.15 4.65
CA VAL A 198 -12.47 -30.55 5.63
C VAL A 198 -12.04 -30.85 7.06
N GLY A 199 -11.86 -29.79 7.83
CA GLY A 199 -11.59 -29.80 9.28
C GLY A 199 -12.87 -29.53 10.09
N ALA A 200 -13.51 -30.57 10.63
CA ALA A 200 -14.80 -30.44 11.33
C ALA A 200 -15.12 -31.61 12.27
N ASN A 201 -16.14 -31.47 13.14
CA ASN A 201 -16.71 -32.55 13.95
C ASN A 201 -17.91 -33.25 13.29
N GLU A 202 -18.71 -32.50 12.55
CA GLU A 202 -19.92 -32.98 11.86
C GLU A 202 -19.98 -32.34 10.46
N VAL A 203 -20.17 -33.19 9.44
CA VAL A 203 -20.21 -32.80 8.03
C VAL A 203 -21.33 -33.58 7.34
N THR A 204 -22.17 -32.88 6.61
CA THR A 204 -23.20 -33.46 5.74
C THR A 204 -22.78 -33.33 4.29
N ILE A 205 -22.86 -34.42 3.53
CA ILE A 205 -22.53 -34.43 2.10
C ILE A 205 -23.73 -34.90 1.29
N ASN A 206 -24.09 -34.12 0.27
CA ASN A 206 -25.12 -34.46 -0.69
C ASN A 206 -24.47 -34.93 -2.00
N PHE A 207 -24.86 -36.11 -2.50
CA PHE A 207 -24.32 -36.68 -3.74
C PHE A 207 -25.38 -36.79 -4.82
N ASN A 208 -24.97 -36.58 -6.07
CA ASN A 208 -25.71 -36.97 -7.26
C ASN A 208 -24.87 -37.98 -8.06
N GLY A 209 -25.10 -39.27 -7.85
CA GLY A 209 -24.30 -40.34 -8.45
C GLY A 209 -22.86 -40.35 -7.90
N ASN A 210 -21.90 -39.99 -8.74
CA ASN A 210 -20.46 -39.95 -8.44
C ASN A 210 -19.91 -38.51 -8.29
N SER A 211 -20.78 -37.53 -8.07
CA SER A 211 -20.38 -36.14 -7.85
C SER A 211 -20.99 -35.61 -6.57
N ILE A 212 -20.22 -34.79 -5.84
CA ILE A 212 -20.71 -34.05 -4.68
C ILE A 212 -21.49 -32.84 -5.19
N VAL A 213 -22.75 -32.72 -4.78
CA VAL A 213 -23.58 -31.55 -5.07
C VAL A 213 -23.25 -30.44 -4.09
N ASP A 214 -23.17 -30.79 -2.80
CA ASP A 214 -23.00 -29.85 -1.70
C ASP A 214 -22.32 -30.57 -0.50
N LEU A 215 -21.53 -29.81 0.25
CA LEU A 215 -20.90 -30.23 1.50
C LEU A 215 -21.09 -29.12 2.53
N THR A 216 -21.78 -29.43 3.62
CA THR A 216 -22.03 -28.50 4.71
C THR A 216 -21.26 -28.91 5.96
N VAL A 217 -20.55 -27.96 6.58
CA VAL A 217 -19.95 -28.18 7.90
C VAL A 217 -20.97 -27.83 8.99
N ASP A 218 -21.65 -28.86 9.52
CA ASP A 218 -22.70 -28.70 10.53
C ASP A 218 -22.16 -28.33 11.93
N LYS A 219 -20.93 -28.76 12.24
CA LYS A 219 -20.31 -28.48 13.54
C LYS A 219 -18.78 -28.37 13.46
N GLY A 220 -18.29 -27.20 13.85
CA GLY A 220 -16.87 -26.91 14.00
C GLY A 220 -16.13 -27.71 15.06
N VAL A 221 -14.80 -27.56 15.08
CA VAL A 221 -13.92 -28.16 16.09
C VAL A 221 -12.79 -27.21 16.48
N LEU A 222 -12.37 -27.30 17.75
CA LEU A 222 -11.24 -26.53 18.28
C LEU A 222 -9.95 -27.01 17.60
N ASP A 223 -9.11 -26.06 17.18
CA ASP A 223 -7.85 -26.32 16.49
C ASP A 223 -8.01 -27.18 15.24
N ALA A 224 -9.10 -26.95 14.49
CA ALA A 224 -9.27 -27.58 13.17
C ALA A 224 -8.09 -27.18 12.27
N LEU A 225 -7.50 -28.13 11.56
CA LEU A 225 -6.39 -27.85 10.64
C LEU A 225 -6.62 -28.55 9.31
N VAL A 226 -6.64 -27.76 8.24
CA VAL A 226 -6.56 -28.24 6.86
C VAL A 226 -5.29 -27.66 6.25
N GLU A 227 -4.39 -28.52 5.77
CA GLU A 227 -3.16 -28.08 5.15
C GLU A 227 -2.89 -28.76 3.80
N ASN A 228 -2.44 -27.99 2.82
CA ASN A 228 -1.91 -28.46 1.55
C ASN A 228 -0.45 -28.01 1.38
N LYS A 229 0.47 -28.98 1.40
CA LYS A 229 1.91 -28.83 1.14
C LYS A 229 2.34 -29.50 -0.16
N GLY A 230 1.47 -30.37 -0.69
CA GLY A 230 1.67 -31.11 -1.92
C GLY A 230 1.01 -30.42 -3.11
N ALA A 231 0.37 -31.20 -3.97
CA ALA A 231 -0.33 -30.69 -5.15
C ALA A 231 -1.77 -31.19 -5.25
N ILE A 232 -2.68 -30.32 -5.66
CA ILE A 232 -4.08 -30.65 -5.97
C ILE A 232 -4.40 -30.12 -7.37
N TYR A 233 -4.84 -31.00 -8.27
CA TYR A 233 -5.20 -30.68 -9.66
C TYR A 233 -6.64 -31.07 -9.96
N ALA A 234 -7.47 -30.12 -10.38
CA ALA A 234 -8.88 -30.33 -10.68
C ALA A 234 -9.38 -29.42 -11.82
N ASP A 235 -8.67 -29.32 -12.95
CA ASP A 235 -9.10 -28.52 -14.11
C ASP A 235 -10.55 -28.81 -14.53
N GLY A 236 -11.34 -27.75 -14.72
CA GLY A 236 -12.77 -27.77 -14.97
C GLY A 236 -13.61 -28.28 -13.79
N GLY A 237 -13.05 -28.25 -12.59
CA GLY A 237 -13.62 -28.79 -11.34
C GLY A 237 -13.46 -27.82 -10.16
N GLU A 238 -13.68 -28.35 -8.96
CA GLU A 238 -13.76 -27.56 -7.72
C GLU A 238 -12.78 -28.08 -6.66
N ILE A 239 -12.07 -27.18 -5.98
CA ILE A 239 -11.17 -27.50 -4.87
C ILE A 239 -11.61 -26.69 -3.65
N TYR A 240 -11.88 -27.37 -2.54
CA TYR A 240 -12.43 -26.80 -1.32
C TYR A 240 -11.61 -27.22 -0.11
N LEU A 241 -10.94 -26.27 0.52
CA LEU A 241 -10.19 -26.44 1.77
C LEU A 241 -10.87 -25.61 2.83
N THR A 242 -11.53 -26.24 3.80
CA THR A 242 -12.34 -25.51 4.76
C THR A 242 -12.22 -26.01 6.19
N THR A 243 -12.32 -25.07 7.12
CA THR A 243 -12.60 -25.32 8.53
C THR A 243 -13.76 -24.43 8.95
N ASN A 244 -14.61 -24.92 9.87
CA ASN A 244 -15.67 -24.09 10.43
C ASN A 244 -15.41 -23.84 11.93
N ALA A 245 -15.18 -22.60 12.32
CA ALA A 245 -15.21 -22.13 13.69
C ALA A 245 -16.46 -21.27 13.89
N VAL A 246 -17.47 -21.84 14.56
CA VAL A 246 -18.77 -21.20 14.74
C VAL A 246 -18.74 -20.11 15.84
N ASP A 247 -17.73 -20.12 16.72
CA ASP A 247 -17.55 -19.17 17.82
C ASP A 247 -16.05 -18.79 17.95
N GLU A 248 -15.72 -17.60 18.49
CA GLU A 248 -14.32 -17.12 18.69
C GLU A 248 -13.43 -18.06 19.52
N LEU A 249 -14.03 -18.96 20.30
CA LEU A 249 -13.32 -19.99 21.07
C LEU A 249 -12.74 -21.10 20.19
N LEU A 250 -13.26 -21.28 18.97
CA LEU A 250 -12.78 -22.24 18.00
C LEU A 250 -11.85 -21.51 17.03
N LYS A 251 -10.60 -21.95 16.89
CA LYS A 251 -9.70 -21.46 15.84
C LYS A 251 -9.48 -22.57 14.82
N GLY A 252 -10.07 -22.40 13.64
CA GLY A 252 -9.74 -23.22 12.47
C GLY A 252 -8.57 -22.62 11.71
N VAL A 253 -7.73 -23.45 11.11
CA VAL A 253 -6.63 -23.01 10.25
C VAL A 253 -6.74 -23.71 8.91
N VAL A 254 -6.78 -22.93 7.84
CA VAL A 254 -6.56 -23.40 6.47
C VAL A 254 -5.18 -22.90 6.04
N ASN A 255 -4.26 -23.81 5.70
CA ASN A 255 -2.90 -23.46 5.30
C ASN A 255 -2.56 -24.05 3.92
N ASN A 256 -2.17 -23.20 2.97
CA ASN A 256 -1.59 -23.64 1.71
C ASN A 256 -0.12 -23.21 1.61
N GLU A 257 0.76 -24.17 1.40
CA GLU A 257 2.17 -23.97 1.03
C GLU A 257 2.49 -24.62 -0.33
N GLY A 258 1.58 -25.46 -0.83
CA GLY A 258 1.74 -26.26 -2.03
C GLY A 258 1.10 -25.65 -3.29
N ILE A 259 0.78 -26.53 -4.24
CA ILE A 259 0.16 -26.20 -5.52
C ILE A 259 -1.33 -26.54 -5.49
N ILE A 260 -2.17 -25.62 -5.94
CA ILE A 260 -3.58 -25.82 -6.22
C ILE A 260 -3.85 -25.32 -7.63
N GLU A 261 -4.41 -26.18 -8.49
CA GLU A 261 -4.74 -25.85 -9.88
C GLU A 261 -6.14 -26.35 -10.23
N ALA A 262 -7.03 -25.44 -10.58
CA ALA A 262 -8.37 -25.71 -11.10
C ALA A 262 -8.68 -24.73 -12.22
N ASN A 263 -7.98 -24.82 -13.35
CA ASN A 263 -8.23 -23.94 -14.48
C ASN A 263 -9.60 -24.23 -15.11
N SER A 264 -10.28 -23.20 -15.64
CA SER A 264 -11.49 -23.42 -16.42
C SER A 264 -11.18 -24.28 -17.65
N PHE A 265 -12.02 -25.30 -17.89
CA PHE A 265 -11.73 -26.31 -18.93
C PHE A 265 -13.01 -26.80 -19.61
N GLU A 266 -13.02 -26.79 -20.95
CA GLU A 266 -14.13 -27.22 -21.80
C GLU A 266 -15.49 -26.58 -21.44
N GLY A 267 -15.48 -25.29 -21.08
CA GLY A 267 -16.68 -24.52 -20.74
C GLY A 267 -17.23 -24.76 -19.33
N VAL A 268 -16.49 -25.48 -18.48
CA VAL A 268 -16.75 -25.57 -17.05
C VAL A 268 -15.78 -24.65 -16.31
N THR A 269 -16.33 -23.73 -15.53
CA THR A 269 -15.56 -22.79 -14.71
C THR A 269 -14.84 -23.54 -13.60
N GLY A 270 -13.53 -23.29 -13.46
CA GLY A 270 -12.75 -23.79 -12.34
C GLY A 270 -12.98 -22.97 -11.07
N TYR A 271 -12.99 -23.63 -9.92
CA TYR A 271 -13.31 -23.00 -8.64
C TYR A 271 -12.36 -23.48 -7.54
N VAL A 272 -11.79 -22.54 -6.78
CA VAL A 272 -10.96 -22.81 -5.63
C VAL A 272 -11.44 -21.98 -4.45
N GLU A 273 -11.65 -22.62 -3.30
CA GLU A 273 -12.00 -21.93 -2.06
C GLU A 273 -11.16 -22.47 -0.90
N LEU A 274 -10.41 -21.56 -0.28
CA LEU A 274 -9.65 -21.78 0.95
C LEU A 274 -10.28 -20.89 2.02
N PHE A 275 -11.23 -21.46 2.78
CA PHE A 275 -12.01 -20.69 3.75
C PHE A 275 -11.89 -21.25 5.16
N ALA A 276 -11.23 -20.51 6.05
CA ALA A 276 -11.28 -20.74 7.49
C ALA A 276 -12.39 -19.91 8.15
N HIS A 277 -13.66 -20.37 8.10
CA HIS A 277 -14.78 -19.64 8.69
C HIS A 277 -14.51 -19.35 10.17
N GLY A 278 -14.40 -18.07 10.56
CA GLY A 278 -14.07 -17.65 11.93
C GLY A 278 -12.64 -17.97 12.41
N GLY A 279 -11.79 -18.50 11.53
CA GLY A 279 -10.41 -18.92 11.81
C GLY A 279 -9.35 -18.15 11.01
N GLU A 280 -8.17 -18.75 10.86
CA GLU A 280 -7.03 -18.15 10.15
C GLU A 280 -6.79 -18.84 8.79
N ALA A 281 -6.71 -18.04 7.73
CA ALA A 281 -6.26 -18.47 6.40
C ALA A 281 -4.78 -18.10 6.20
N LYS A 282 -3.93 -19.09 5.97
CA LYS A 282 -2.50 -18.95 5.66
C LYS A 282 -2.26 -19.28 4.21
N ILE A 283 -1.98 -18.26 3.41
CA ILE A 283 -1.93 -18.38 1.96
C ILE A 283 -0.49 -18.21 1.49
N GLY A 284 0.17 -19.32 1.17
CA GLY A 284 1.46 -19.41 0.49
C GLY A 284 1.36 -20.29 -0.77
N GLY A 285 2.50 -20.63 -1.38
CA GLY A 285 2.54 -21.56 -2.51
C GLY A 285 1.99 -20.96 -3.82
N SER A 286 1.30 -21.78 -4.63
CA SER A 286 0.71 -21.36 -5.92
C SER A 286 -0.74 -21.81 -6.01
N ILE A 287 -1.62 -20.90 -6.40
CA ILE A 287 -3.05 -21.17 -6.62
C ILE A 287 -3.42 -20.63 -8.00
N GLU A 288 -3.86 -21.51 -8.89
CA GLU A 288 -4.23 -21.16 -10.26
C GLU A 288 -5.65 -21.64 -10.59
N ALA A 289 -6.50 -20.74 -11.06
CA ALA A 289 -7.81 -21.02 -11.64
C ALA A 289 -8.05 -20.06 -12.83
N ILE A 290 -7.27 -20.21 -13.90
CA ILE A 290 -7.35 -19.34 -15.09
C ILE A 290 -8.78 -19.36 -15.65
N ASP A 291 -9.31 -18.17 -15.95
CA ASP A 291 -10.71 -17.94 -16.34
C ASP A 291 -11.74 -18.51 -15.34
N GLY A 292 -11.32 -18.74 -14.09
CA GLY A 292 -12.10 -19.29 -12.99
C GLY A 292 -12.09 -18.38 -11.76
N PHE A 293 -12.50 -18.91 -10.62
CA PHE A 293 -12.65 -18.17 -9.36
C PHE A 293 -11.75 -18.74 -8.27
N VAL A 294 -11.12 -17.85 -7.50
CA VAL A 294 -10.36 -18.18 -6.29
C VAL A 294 -10.90 -17.35 -5.13
N GLU A 295 -11.18 -18.00 -4.01
CA GLU A 295 -11.44 -17.36 -2.73
C GLU A 295 -10.41 -17.80 -1.68
N THR A 296 -9.85 -16.82 -0.98
CA THR A 296 -8.93 -17.04 0.15
C THR A 296 -9.36 -16.19 1.33
N SER A 297 -10.16 -16.79 2.23
CA SER A 297 -10.89 -16.06 3.27
C SER A 297 -10.73 -16.69 4.65
N GLY A 298 -10.81 -15.86 5.68
CA GLY A 298 -10.73 -16.25 7.09
C GLY A 298 -10.83 -15.02 7.97
N LYS A 299 -11.28 -15.17 9.23
CA LYS A 299 -11.33 -14.03 10.17
C LYS A 299 -9.96 -13.34 10.25
N ASP A 300 -8.94 -14.15 10.43
CA ASP A 300 -7.53 -13.75 10.33
C ASP A 300 -6.98 -14.17 8.96
N PHE A 301 -6.21 -13.30 8.31
CA PHE A 301 -5.59 -13.56 7.02
C PHE A 301 -4.08 -13.31 7.07
N THR A 302 -3.31 -14.35 6.77
CA THR A 302 -1.85 -14.31 6.71
C THR A 302 -1.41 -14.65 5.29
N PHE A 303 -0.81 -13.68 4.60
CA PHE A 303 -0.26 -13.85 3.26
C PHE A 303 1.25 -14.14 3.32
N ASN A 304 1.69 -15.23 2.68
CA ASN A 304 3.06 -15.75 2.69
C ASN A 304 3.61 -15.90 1.27
N ASP A 305 3.70 -14.79 0.53
CA ASP A 305 4.26 -14.73 -0.84
C ASP A 305 3.59 -15.72 -1.83
N ALA A 306 2.30 -15.98 -1.67
CA ALA A 306 1.58 -16.85 -2.58
C ALA A 306 1.50 -16.25 -3.99
N LYS A 307 1.47 -17.12 -5.00
CA LYS A 307 1.21 -16.74 -6.39
C LYS A 307 -0.20 -17.11 -6.75
N ILE A 308 -1.03 -16.09 -7.00
CA ILE A 308 -2.44 -16.26 -7.35
C ILE A 308 -2.64 -15.86 -8.81
N LYS A 309 -3.36 -16.71 -9.56
CA LYS A 309 -3.86 -16.38 -10.90
C LYS A 309 -5.26 -16.93 -11.07
N ALA A 310 -6.23 -16.04 -11.27
CA ALA A 310 -7.62 -16.39 -11.44
C ALA A 310 -8.29 -15.47 -12.47
N GLY A 311 -9.47 -15.84 -12.95
CA GLY A 311 -10.35 -14.86 -13.61
C GLY A 311 -10.86 -13.81 -12.63
N GLU A 312 -11.14 -14.23 -11.39
CA GLU A 312 -11.52 -13.39 -10.27
C GLU A 312 -10.91 -13.95 -8.97
N TRP A 313 -10.36 -13.07 -8.14
CA TRP A 313 -9.84 -13.41 -6.82
C TRP A 313 -10.54 -12.61 -5.73
N LEU A 314 -11.14 -13.31 -4.75
CA LEU A 314 -11.76 -12.74 -3.57
C LEU A 314 -10.91 -12.99 -2.31
N ILE A 315 -10.73 -11.93 -1.53
CA ILE A 315 -10.14 -11.94 -0.18
C ILE A 315 -11.16 -11.32 0.77
N ASP A 316 -11.57 -12.01 1.84
CA ASP A 316 -12.58 -11.50 2.79
C ASP A 316 -12.23 -11.79 4.27
N PRO A 317 -11.32 -11.02 4.90
CA PRO A 317 -11.08 -11.07 6.33
C PRO A 317 -11.68 -9.89 7.08
N VAL A 318 -11.52 -9.84 8.42
CA VAL A 318 -12.04 -8.72 9.21
C VAL A 318 -11.29 -7.41 8.95
N ASN A 319 -9.97 -7.47 8.79
CA ASN A 319 -9.15 -6.32 8.40
C ASN A 319 -8.10 -6.78 7.39
N VAL A 320 -7.74 -5.89 6.45
CA VAL A 320 -6.66 -6.15 5.48
C VAL A 320 -5.65 -5.02 5.50
N THR A 321 -4.38 -5.38 5.64
CA THR A 321 -3.25 -4.51 5.28
C THR A 321 -2.58 -5.04 4.03
N ILE A 322 -2.61 -4.27 2.95
CA ILE A 322 -1.87 -4.54 1.72
C ILE A 322 -0.44 -4.07 1.91
N ASN A 323 0.43 -5.02 2.21
CA ASN A 323 1.89 -4.85 2.30
C ASN A 323 2.57 -5.29 0.98
N ASP A 324 3.90 -5.24 0.91
CA ASP A 324 4.66 -5.50 -0.33
C ASP A 324 4.34 -6.87 -0.95
N SER A 325 4.18 -7.88 -0.09
CA SER A 325 3.89 -9.26 -0.51
C SER A 325 2.48 -9.37 -1.11
N LEU A 326 1.47 -8.80 -0.45
CA LEU A 326 0.11 -8.81 -0.94
C LEU A 326 -0.08 -7.91 -2.17
N ALA A 327 0.58 -6.75 -2.21
CA ALA A 327 0.58 -5.86 -3.38
C ALA A 327 1.12 -6.60 -4.61
N THR A 328 2.30 -7.24 -4.51
CA THR A 328 2.88 -8.03 -5.61
C THR A 328 1.93 -9.13 -6.11
N ALA A 329 1.17 -9.75 -5.21
CA ALA A 329 0.20 -10.77 -5.57
C ALA A 329 -1.03 -10.20 -6.28
N ILE A 330 -1.54 -9.04 -5.83
CA ILE A 330 -2.61 -8.30 -6.49
C ILE A 330 -2.17 -7.90 -7.91
N GLU A 331 -0.97 -7.35 -8.06
CA GLU A 331 -0.41 -6.99 -9.37
C GLU A 331 -0.32 -8.22 -10.30
N THR A 332 0.11 -9.36 -9.76
CA THR A 332 0.16 -10.63 -10.51
C THR A 332 -1.23 -11.09 -10.92
N GLN A 333 -2.23 -10.97 -10.03
CA GLN A 333 -3.62 -11.31 -10.33
C GLN A 333 -4.17 -10.42 -11.44
N LEU A 334 -3.91 -9.11 -11.40
CA LEU A 334 -4.37 -8.14 -12.39
C LEU A 334 -3.77 -8.36 -13.79
N LEU A 335 -2.72 -9.18 -13.93
CA LEU A 335 -2.25 -9.65 -15.24
C LEU A 335 -3.18 -10.70 -15.87
N SER A 336 -3.99 -11.39 -15.07
CA SER A 336 -4.85 -12.50 -15.50
C SER A 336 -6.35 -12.26 -15.34
N GLY A 337 -6.77 -11.41 -14.41
CA GLY A 337 -8.18 -11.21 -14.08
C GLY A 337 -8.39 -10.13 -13.02
N ASP A 338 -9.63 -9.93 -12.60
CA ASP A 338 -9.98 -8.90 -11.61
C ASP A 338 -9.59 -9.35 -10.19
N ALA A 339 -9.39 -8.38 -9.30
CA ALA A 339 -9.10 -8.61 -7.89
C ALA A 339 -10.10 -7.85 -7.01
N THR A 340 -10.72 -8.55 -6.06
CA THR A 340 -11.66 -7.98 -5.10
C THR A 340 -11.20 -8.28 -3.68
N ILE A 341 -10.94 -7.23 -2.90
CA ILE A 341 -10.58 -7.30 -1.50
C ILE A 341 -11.75 -6.75 -0.71
N THR A 342 -12.41 -7.60 0.06
CA THR A 342 -13.53 -7.28 0.94
C THR A 342 -13.09 -7.34 2.39
N THR A 343 -13.73 -6.57 3.26
CA THR A 343 -13.64 -6.78 4.70
C THR A 343 -15.01 -6.96 5.34
N ASP A 344 -15.05 -7.66 6.47
CA ASP A 344 -16.23 -7.77 7.34
C ASP A 344 -16.02 -7.03 8.66
N GLY A 345 -17.10 -6.62 9.31
CA GLY A 345 -17.09 -5.79 10.53
C GLY A 345 -16.65 -6.50 11.79
N GLY A 346 -16.28 -7.79 11.70
CA GLY A 346 -15.97 -8.64 12.84
C GLY A 346 -17.19 -8.85 13.76
N GLY A 347 -17.41 -10.08 14.22
CA GLY A 347 -18.54 -10.36 15.10
C GLY A 347 -18.47 -9.62 16.44
N SER A 348 -19.06 -8.43 16.55
CA SER A 348 -19.42 -7.69 17.77
C SER A 348 -18.34 -7.36 18.83
N THR A 349 -17.07 -7.72 18.66
CA THR A 349 -15.99 -7.35 19.59
C THR A 349 -14.73 -6.90 18.83
N PRO A 350 -14.37 -5.61 18.88
CA PRO A 350 -13.20 -5.07 18.20
C PRO A 350 -11.90 -5.78 18.59
N ASP A 351 -11.16 -6.31 17.61
CA ASP A 351 -9.80 -6.80 17.80
C ASP A 351 -8.83 -5.63 18.05
N THR A 352 -8.48 -5.44 19.32
CA THR A 352 -7.49 -4.45 19.77
C THR A 352 -6.02 -4.86 19.56
N SER A 353 -5.75 -6.02 18.94
CA SER A 353 -4.39 -6.58 18.85
C SER A 353 -3.49 -5.96 17.78
N SER A 354 -4.06 -5.22 16.82
CA SER A 354 -3.31 -4.50 15.77
C SER A 354 -2.60 -3.24 16.26
N GLY A 355 -2.85 -2.79 17.49
CA GLY A 355 -2.27 -1.55 18.02
C GLY A 355 -2.82 -0.28 17.38
N GLU A 356 -3.81 -0.39 16.48
CA GLU A 356 -4.51 0.73 15.89
C GLU A 356 -5.89 0.87 16.53
N SER A 357 -6.17 2.03 17.09
CA SER A 357 -7.50 2.39 17.58
C SER A 357 -8.41 2.65 16.38
N GLY A 358 -9.02 1.60 15.84
CA GLY A 358 -9.99 1.68 14.75
C GLY A 358 -11.10 0.65 14.91
N SER A 359 -12.31 0.97 14.44
CA SER A 359 -13.36 0.00 14.17
C SER A 359 -12.85 -1.05 13.20
N GLU A 360 -13.15 -2.32 13.47
CA GLU A 360 -12.94 -3.45 12.55
C GLU A 360 -13.56 -3.16 11.16
N GLY A 361 -13.03 -3.80 10.12
CA GLY A 361 -13.55 -3.66 8.76
C GLY A 361 -12.80 -2.67 7.88
N ASN A 362 -11.57 -2.27 8.23
CA ASN A 362 -10.79 -1.32 7.42
C ASN A 362 -9.88 -2.02 6.39
N ILE A 363 -9.63 -1.35 5.27
CA ILE A 363 -8.60 -1.71 4.30
C ILE A 363 -7.49 -0.65 4.34
N TYR A 364 -6.23 -1.10 4.48
CA TYR A 364 -5.05 -0.25 4.47
C TYR A 364 -4.15 -0.60 3.29
N VAL A 365 -3.88 0.37 2.41
CA VAL A 365 -2.94 0.24 1.29
C VAL A 365 -1.62 0.85 1.73
N ASN A 366 -0.69 0.01 2.17
CA ASN A 366 0.60 0.40 2.76
C ASN A 366 1.80 0.06 1.87
N SER A 367 1.54 -0.37 0.63
CA SER A 367 2.53 -0.63 -0.41
C SER A 367 1.95 -0.24 -1.76
N GLU A 368 2.81 0.23 -2.67
CA GLU A 368 2.41 0.62 -4.02
C GLU A 368 1.78 -0.56 -4.77
N ILE A 369 0.70 -0.30 -5.51
CA ILE A 369 0.06 -1.27 -6.40
C ILE A 369 0.04 -0.72 -7.82
N THR A 370 0.70 -1.41 -8.76
CA THR A 370 0.78 -0.98 -10.15
C THR A 370 0.39 -2.09 -11.13
N TRP A 371 -0.52 -1.79 -12.07
CA TRP A 371 -0.88 -2.72 -13.15
C TRP A 371 -1.02 -2.02 -14.51
N ASN A 372 -0.80 -2.79 -15.58
CA ASN A 372 -0.85 -2.31 -16.97
C ASN A 372 -1.78 -3.15 -17.84
N THR A 373 -2.98 -3.40 -17.33
CA THR A 373 -4.02 -4.17 -18.01
C THR A 373 -5.39 -3.51 -17.80
N ALA A 374 -6.44 -3.97 -18.50
CA ALA A 374 -7.78 -3.41 -18.40
C ALA A 374 -8.59 -3.91 -17.18
N GLN A 375 -7.93 -4.68 -16.30
CA GLN A 375 -8.54 -5.33 -15.15
C GLN A 375 -8.91 -4.32 -14.07
N LYS A 376 -9.89 -4.71 -13.25
CA LYS A 376 -10.43 -3.93 -12.16
C LYS A 376 -9.88 -4.40 -10.82
N LEU A 377 -9.36 -3.45 -10.04
CA LEU A 377 -9.12 -3.61 -8.60
C LEU A 377 -10.33 -3.05 -7.84
N THR A 378 -10.93 -3.87 -6.98
CA THR A 378 -12.04 -3.46 -6.09
C THR A 378 -11.59 -3.57 -4.64
N LEU A 379 -11.63 -2.46 -3.92
CA LEU A 379 -11.47 -2.41 -2.47
C LEU A 379 -12.86 -2.18 -1.86
N ASP A 380 -13.36 -3.16 -1.12
CA ASP A 380 -14.71 -3.21 -0.57
C ASP A 380 -14.68 -3.29 0.96
N ALA A 381 -14.53 -2.13 1.60
CA ALA A 381 -14.38 -2.03 3.05
C ALA A 381 -15.73 -1.99 3.77
N TYR A 382 -15.87 -2.81 4.81
CA TYR A 382 -16.97 -2.68 5.77
C TYR A 382 -16.98 -1.31 6.44
N ASN A 383 -15.81 -0.74 6.72
CA ASN A 383 -15.63 0.60 7.30
C ASN A 383 -14.80 1.51 6.36
N ASN A 384 -13.61 1.95 6.75
CA ASN A 384 -12.85 2.93 5.98
C ASN A 384 -11.82 2.28 5.05
N ILE A 385 -11.44 3.01 4.00
CA ILE A 385 -10.27 2.70 3.17
C ILE A 385 -9.18 3.73 3.45
N PHE A 386 -7.95 3.29 3.71
CA PHE A 386 -6.79 4.17 3.90
C PHE A 386 -5.76 3.91 2.80
N ILE A 387 -5.54 4.91 1.94
CA ILE A 387 -4.56 4.88 0.86
C ILE A 387 -3.30 5.58 1.33
N ASN A 388 -2.38 4.83 1.96
CA ASN A 388 -1.11 5.35 2.47
C ASN A 388 0.00 5.30 1.41
N GLU A 389 -0.09 4.40 0.43
CA GLU A 389 0.83 4.28 -0.71
C GLU A 389 0.10 4.34 -2.05
N ALA A 390 0.83 4.62 -3.14
CA ALA A 390 0.25 4.92 -4.44
C ALA A 390 -0.48 3.73 -5.08
N ILE A 391 -1.56 4.01 -5.80
CA ILE A 391 -2.26 3.05 -6.66
C ILE A 391 -2.17 3.54 -8.10
N THR A 392 -1.64 2.73 -9.02
CA THR A 392 -1.35 3.15 -10.39
C THR A 392 -1.90 2.18 -11.44
N ALA A 393 -2.93 2.60 -12.17
CA ALA A 393 -3.39 1.95 -13.40
C ALA A 393 -2.71 2.58 -14.62
N ILE A 394 -1.71 1.89 -15.18
CA ILE A 394 -0.95 2.38 -16.34
C ILE A 394 -1.79 2.30 -17.63
N HIS A 395 -2.61 1.26 -17.75
CA HIS A 395 -3.41 0.99 -18.94
C HIS A 395 -4.57 1.97 -19.05
N ALA A 396 -4.93 2.38 -20.28
CA ALA A 396 -6.00 3.35 -20.52
C ALA A 396 -7.35 2.91 -19.94
N ASP A 397 -7.65 1.62 -20.06
CA ASP A 397 -8.89 1.00 -19.57
C ASP A 397 -8.75 0.32 -18.19
N GLY A 398 -7.63 0.51 -17.47
CA GLY A 398 -7.47 -0.05 -16.13
C GLY A 398 -8.42 0.61 -15.12
N GLN A 399 -9.04 -0.16 -14.23
CA GLN A 399 -10.16 0.32 -13.40
C GLN A 399 -9.92 0.19 -11.90
N LEU A 400 -10.44 1.13 -11.13
CA LEU A 400 -10.40 1.11 -9.66
C LEU A 400 -11.79 1.37 -9.08
N ALA A 401 -12.22 0.53 -8.14
CA ALA A 401 -13.39 0.75 -7.31
C ALA A 401 -13.04 0.84 -5.82
N LEU A 402 -13.56 1.87 -5.17
CA LEU A 402 -13.47 2.09 -3.72
C LEU A 402 -14.88 2.07 -3.12
N TYR A 403 -15.27 0.94 -2.53
CA TYR A 403 -16.52 0.80 -1.80
C TYR A 403 -16.20 0.84 -0.31
N TYR A 404 -16.85 1.74 0.43
CA TYR A 404 -16.52 2.04 1.82
C TYR A 404 -17.78 2.20 2.66
N GLY A 405 -17.66 1.93 3.95
CA GLY A 405 -18.75 1.94 4.91
C GLY A 405 -19.81 0.87 4.64
N GLN A 406 -19.47 -0.24 3.98
CA GLN A 406 -20.46 -1.25 3.59
C GLN A 406 -21.17 -1.92 4.78
N GLY A 407 -20.64 -1.79 5.99
CA GLY A 407 -21.28 -2.26 7.21
C GLY A 407 -22.54 -1.50 7.64
N ALA A 408 -22.81 -0.35 7.03
CA ALA A 408 -24.00 0.47 7.29
C ALA A 408 -24.72 0.85 5.99
N VAL A 409 -25.93 1.38 6.11
CA VAL A 409 -26.62 2.06 4.99
C VAL A 409 -25.97 3.42 4.73
N ALA A 410 -26.07 3.95 3.52
CA ALA A 410 -25.43 5.22 3.13
C ALA A 410 -25.91 6.43 3.96
N SER A 411 -27.19 6.43 4.35
CA SER A 411 -27.79 7.54 5.09
C SER A 411 -27.20 7.68 6.50
N GLY A 412 -26.43 8.75 6.73
CA GLY A 412 -25.80 9.03 8.02
C GLY A 412 -24.52 8.23 8.26
N ASN A 413 -23.97 7.60 7.22
CA ASN A 413 -22.68 6.93 7.25
C ASN A 413 -21.55 7.96 7.15
N ASP A 414 -20.60 7.88 8.07
CA ASP A 414 -19.44 8.76 8.19
C ASP A 414 -18.14 8.13 7.68
N ALA A 415 -18.21 6.91 7.14
CA ALA A 415 -17.05 6.26 6.50
C ALA A 415 -16.58 7.02 5.25
N ASP A 416 -15.27 6.99 4.99
CA ASP A 416 -14.65 7.58 3.81
C ASP A 416 -13.48 6.74 3.28
N TYR A 417 -12.97 7.13 2.12
CA TYR A 417 -11.65 6.72 1.63
C TYR A 417 -10.66 7.87 1.86
N HIS A 418 -9.64 7.61 2.69
CA HIS A 418 -8.62 8.58 3.07
C HIS A 418 -7.42 8.46 2.16
N ILE A 419 -7.05 9.56 1.49
CA ILE A 419 -5.95 9.60 0.53
C ILE A 419 -4.76 10.35 1.15
N LYS A 420 -3.63 9.65 1.29
CA LYS A 420 -2.32 10.24 1.63
C LYS A 420 -1.30 10.13 0.50
N ALA A 421 -1.46 9.14 -0.37
CA ALA A 421 -0.65 8.94 -1.57
C ALA A 421 -1.54 8.98 -2.83
N PRO A 422 -1.02 9.43 -3.97
CA PRO A 422 -1.81 9.66 -5.17
C PRO A 422 -2.39 8.37 -5.78
N ILE A 423 -3.58 8.49 -6.36
CA ILE A 423 -4.20 7.45 -7.19
C ILE A 423 -4.08 7.84 -8.66
N ASN A 424 -3.14 7.20 -9.36
CA ASN A 424 -2.82 7.48 -10.75
C ASN A 424 -3.71 6.68 -11.71
N LEU A 425 -4.57 7.38 -12.46
CA LEU A 425 -5.50 6.80 -13.43
C LEU A 425 -5.43 7.52 -14.77
N LYS A 426 -5.67 6.79 -15.86
CA LYS A 426 -5.79 7.39 -17.19
C LYS A 426 -7.16 8.03 -17.38
N ALA A 427 -7.25 9.01 -18.28
CA ALA A 427 -8.50 9.67 -18.61
C ALA A 427 -9.57 8.68 -19.08
N GLY A 428 -10.77 8.74 -18.49
CA GLY A 428 -11.88 7.85 -18.82
C GLY A 428 -12.87 7.66 -17.66
N ASP A 429 -13.88 6.82 -17.86
CA ASP A 429 -14.88 6.46 -16.84
C ASP A 429 -14.46 5.16 -16.13
N ASN A 430 -13.30 5.20 -15.48
CA ASN A 430 -12.61 4.02 -14.92
C ASN A 430 -12.42 4.07 -13.39
N PHE A 431 -12.99 5.07 -12.71
CA PHE A 431 -13.00 5.20 -11.27
C PHE A 431 -14.43 5.11 -10.71
N PHE A 432 -14.61 4.26 -9.69
CA PHE A 432 -15.91 3.98 -9.10
C PHE A 432 -15.87 4.13 -7.57
N THR A 433 -16.91 4.71 -6.99
CA THR A 433 -17.05 4.77 -5.53
C THR A 433 -18.44 4.33 -5.07
N LYS A 434 -18.56 3.83 -3.84
CA LYS A 434 -19.85 3.49 -3.24
C LYS A 434 -19.79 3.62 -1.72
N LEU A 435 -20.63 4.48 -1.15
CA LEU A 435 -20.81 4.61 0.30
C LEU A 435 -22.00 3.77 0.76
N GLY A 436 -21.77 2.87 1.71
CA GLY A 436 -22.83 2.08 2.34
C GLY A 436 -23.37 0.91 1.51
N SER A 437 -23.90 -0.09 2.21
CA SER A 437 -24.47 -1.32 1.62
C SER A 437 -25.56 -1.07 0.59
N ASP A 438 -26.42 -0.06 0.81
CA ASP A 438 -27.54 0.34 -0.05
C ASP A 438 -27.25 1.53 -0.96
N GLY A 439 -26.03 2.08 -0.91
CA GLY A 439 -25.61 3.19 -1.78
C GLY A 439 -25.57 2.78 -3.26
N SER A 440 -25.78 3.76 -4.14
CA SER A 440 -25.54 3.56 -5.57
C SER A 440 -24.06 3.74 -5.88
N GLU A 441 -23.53 2.88 -6.76
CA GLU A 441 -22.19 3.11 -7.33
C GLU A 441 -22.18 4.43 -8.10
N THR A 442 -21.15 5.23 -7.84
CA THR A 442 -20.86 6.50 -8.50
C THR A 442 -19.71 6.30 -9.45
N THR A 443 -19.94 6.55 -10.74
CA THR A 443 -18.88 6.60 -11.75
C THR A 443 -18.30 8.01 -11.81
N TRP A 444 -16.98 8.08 -11.81
CA TRP A 444 -16.22 9.32 -11.94
C TRP A 444 -15.54 9.38 -13.30
N THR A 445 -15.63 10.54 -13.95
CA THR A 445 -14.82 10.81 -15.14
C THR A 445 -13.45 11.28 -14.71
N VAL A 446 -12.44 10.44 -14.91
CA VAL A 446 -11.04 10.79 -14.67
C VAL A 446 -10.53 11.71 -15.76
N MET A 447 -9.87 12.78 -15.34
CA MET A 447 -9.32 13.83 -16.19
C MET A 447 -7.80 13.91 -16.06
N THR A 448 -7.19 14.44 -17.11
CA THR A 448 -5.77 14.80 -17.15
C THR A 448 -5.63 16.19 -17.76
N TYR A 449 -4.40 16.73 -17.79
CA TYR A 449 -4.13 18.03 -18.43
C TYR A 449 -4.60 18.09 -19.90
N GLU A 450 -4.71 16.94 -20.58
CA GLU A 450 -5.08 16.86 -21.99
C GLU A 450 -6.57 17.13 -22.25
N ASN A 451 -7.45 16.87 -21.28
CA ASN A 451 -8.92 16.89 -21.51
C ASN A 451 -9.72 17.78 -20.55
N ILE A 452 -9.14 18.25 -19.44
CA ILE A 452 -9.86 18.96 -18.36
C ILE A 452 -10.74 20.12 -18.86
N ALA A 453 -10.22 20.97 -19.76
CA ALA A 453 -10.96 22.13 -20.26
C ALA A 453 -12.19 21.74 -21.10
N THR A 454 -12.12 20.61 -21.80
CA THR A 454 -13.25 20.11 -22.62
C THR A 454 -14.31 19.46 -21.73
N VAL A 455 -13.84 18.73 -20.71
CA VAL A 455 -14.68 17.94 -19.80
C VAL A 455 -15.50 18.85 -18.87
N LEU A 456 -14.86 19.84 -18.22
CA LEU A 456 -15.53 20.71 -17.25
C LEU A 456 -16.40 21.81 -17.88
N GLY A 457 -16.21 22.11 -19.17
CA GLY A 457 -17.01 23.12 -19.88
C GLY A 457 -18.44 22.68 -20.26
N ASN A 458 -18.79 21.39 -20.14
CA ASN A 458 -20.03 20.84 -20.69
C ASN A 458 -20.86 19.97 -19.71
N GLY A 459 -20.44 19.79 -18.45
CA GLY A 459 -21.11 18.93 -17.46
C GLY A 459 -20.92 19.42 -16.02
N LEU A 460 -21.51 20.56 -15.67
CA LEU A 460 -21.31 21.20 -14.35
C LEU A 460 -21.96 20.47 -13.17
N ASP A 461 -22.68 19.37 -13.41
CA ASP A 461 -23.41 18.53 -12.45
C ASP A 461 -22.82 17.13 -12.29
N GLN A 462 -21.66 16.85 -12.90
CA GLN A 462 -21.06 15.52 -12.97
C GLN A 462 -19.95 15.28 -11.94
N ASN A 463 -19.49 14.03 -11.81
CA ASN A 463 -18.40 13.63 -10.91
C ASN A 463 -17.07 13.54 -11.68
N TYR A 464 -16.07 14.25 -11.18
CA TYR A 464 -14.77 14.37 -11.83
C TYR A 464 -13.63 14.04 -10.88
N ALA A 465 -12.63 13.32 -11.39
CA ALA A 465 -11.43 13.00 -10.64
C ALA A 465 -10.17 13.42 -11.41
N LEU A 466 -9.12 13.89 -10.73
CA LEU A 466 -7.83 14.15 -11.34
C LEU A 466 -6.97 12.88 -11.27
N GLY A 467 -6.52 12.34 -12.40
CA GLY A 467 -5.76 11.08 -12.42
C GLY A 467 -4.23 11.23 -12.45
N THR A 468 -3.74 12.46 -12.48
CA THR A 468 -2.31 12.80 -12.48
C THR A 468 -2.12 14.29 -12.17
N ASP A 469 -0.95 14.67 -11.65
CA ASP A 469 -0.61 16.07 -11.43
C ASP A 469 -0.68 16.88 -12.74
N MET A 470 -1.02 18.15 -12.61
CA MET A 470 -1.30 19.02 -13.74
C MET A 470 -0.44 20.27 -13.71
N ASP A 471 0.23 20.58 -14.83
CA ASP A 471 0.71 21.94 -15.09
C ASP A 471 -0.38 22.71 -15.84
N ALA A 472 -1.07 23.62 -15.15
CA ALA A 472 -2.19 24.40 -15.71
C ALA A 472 -1.76 25.30 -16.89
N SER A 473 -0.48 25.65 -17.00
CA SER A 473 0.04 26.44 -18.12
C SER A 473 0.00 25.68 -19.46
N LEU A 474 -0.10 24.35 -19.41
CA LEU A 474 -0.29 23.50 -20.59
C LEU A 474 -1.73 23.50 -21.10
N VAL A 475 -2.70 23.90 -20.27
CA VAL A 475 -4.13 23.94 -20.61
C VAL A 475 -4.50 25.29 -21.20
N SER A 476 -4.20 26.39 -20.49
CA SER A 476 -4.48 27.75 -20.93
C SER A 476 -3.52 28.75 -20.30
N ALA A 477 -3.11 29.77 -21.06
CA ALA A 477 -2.32 30.90 -20.54
C ALA A 477 -3.13 31.84 -19.63
N ASN A 478 -4.46 31.75 -19.64
CA ASN A 478 -5.34 32.47 -18.71
C ASN A 478 -6.59 31.62 -18.47
N TRP A 479 -6.70 31.02 -17.30
CA TRP A 479 -7.76 30.07 -16.99
C TRP A 479 -9.15 30.75 -16.98
N GLN A 480 -10.16 30.00 -17.39
CA GLN A 480 -11.56 30.42 -17.32
C GLN A 480 -12.18 29.74 -16.10
N PRO A 481 -12.61 30.50 -15.08
CA PRO A 481 -13.23 29.91 -13.89
C PRO A 481 -14.40 28.99 -14.24
N ILE A 482 -14.48 27.83 -13.58
CA ILE A 482 -15.53 26.84 -13.77
C ILE A 482 -16.77 27.24 -12.97
N GLY A 483 -17.92 27.29 -13.63
CA GLY A 483 -19.16 27.72 -13.00
C GLY A 483 -19.28 29.25 -12.86
N SER A 484 -20.52 29.72 -12.83
CA SER A 484 -20.90 31.13 -12.65
C SER A 484 -22.16 31.23 -11.79
N PRO A 485 -22.53 32.41 -11.27
CA PRO A 485 -23.79 32.55 -10.53
C PRO A 485 -25.04 32.09 -11.30
N ASP A 486 -25.04 32.22 -12.64
CA ASP A 486 -26.15 31.79 -13.49
C ASP A 486 -26.11 30.29 -13.81
N THR A 487 -24.92 29.69 -13.77
CA THR A 487 -24.66 28.29 -14.10
C THR A 487 -23.60 27.73 -13.14
N PRO A 488 -23.94 27.46 -11.87
CA PRO A 488 -22.98 27.02 -10.87
C PRO A 488 -22.47 25.61 -11.17
N PHE A 489 -21.27 25.29 -10.67
CA PHE A 489 -20.86 23.90 -10.54
C PHE A 489 -21.60 23.26 -9.35
N THR A 490 -22.27 22.15 -9.60
CA THR A 490 -23.14 21.42 -8.65
C THR A 490 -22.73 19.94 -8.50
N GLY A 491 -21.73 19.50 -9.27
CA GLY A 491 -21.19 18.15 -9.26
C GLY A 491 -20.18 17.90 -8.13
N ASN A 492 -19.33 16.89 -8.31
CA ASN A 492 -18.25 16.55 -7.38
C ASN A 492 -16.89 16.57 -8.08
N PHE A 493 -15.85 17.04 -7.38
CA PHE A 493 -14.47 17.04 -7.84
C PHE A 493 -13.55 16.44 -6.78
N ASP A 494 -12.80 15.41 -7.16
CA ASP A 494 -11.81 14.75 -6.31
C ASP A 494 -10.41 14.84 -6.95
N GLY A 495 -9.46 15.45 -6.26
CA GLY A 495 -8.09 15.53 -6.74
C GLY A 495 -7.34 14.20 -6.65
N LEU A 496 -7.86 13.20 -5.95
CA LEU A 496 -7.23 11.89 -5.74
C LEU A 496 -5.78 11.97 -5.21
N GLY A 497 -5.45 13.03 -4.48
CA GLY A 497 -4.10 13.27 -3.94
C GLY A 497 -3.14 13.97 -4.92
N HIS A 498 -3.66 14.50 -6.03
CA HIS A 498 -2.85 15.22 -7.02
C HIS A 498 -2.82 16.74 -6.82
N GLU A 499 -1.87 17.37 -7.49
CA GLU A 499 -1.68 18.82 -7.52
C GLU A 499 -1.96 19.45 -8.88
N ILE A 500 -2.38 20.72 -8.86
CA ILE A 500 -2.40 21.61 -10.02
C ILE A 500 -1.37 22.73 -9.80
N ASP A 501 -0.34 22.73 -10.62
CA ASP A 501 0.76 23.68 -10.63
C ASP A 501 0.51 24.82 -11.65
N LYS A 502 1.02 26.02 -11.35
CA LYS A 502 1.01 27.21 -12.23
C LYS A 502 -0.37 27.66 -12.72
N LEU A 503 -1.39 27.57 -11.86
CA LEU A 503 -2.70 28.13 -12.20
C LEU A 503 -2.61 29.66 -12.32
N THR A 504 -2.73 30.19 -13.54
CA THR A 504 -2.73 31.62 -13.81
C THR A 504 -4.10 32.13 -14.23
N ILE A 505 -4.62 33.13 -13.51
CA ILE A 505 -5.84 33.86 -13.87
C ILE A 505 -5.58 35.36 -13.80
N ASN A 506 -5.81 36.10 -14.89
CA ASN A 506 -5.67 37.56 -14.91
C ASN A 506 -6.92 38.22 -15.49
N ARG A 507 -7.83 38.61 -14.59
CA ARG A 507 -9.18 39.13 -14.85
C ARG A 507 -9.57 40.24 -13.86
N PRO A 508 -8.83 41.36 -13.80
CA PRO A 508 -8.96 42.38 -12.75
C PRO A 508 -10.29 43.14 -12.75
N ASN A 509 -11.12 42.97 -13.80
CA ASN A 509 -12.42 43.63 -13.93
C ASN A 509 -13.60 42.65 -13.79
N GLU A 510 -13.33 41.38 -13.47
CA GLU A 510 -14.34 40.33 -13.35
C GLU A 510 -14.41 39.82 -11.91
N ALA A 511 -15.59 39.38 -11.49
CA ALA A 511 -15.80 38.75 -10.19
C ALA A 511 -15.91 37.23 -10.32
N PHE A 512 -15.89 36.53 -9.18
CA PHE A 512 -16.04 35.05 -9.09
C PHE A 512 -14.87 34.34 -9.75
N ILE A 513 -13.68 34.55 -9.18
CA ILE A 513 -12.41 34.11 -9.75
C ILE A 513 -11.79 33.01 -8.89
N GLY A 514 -11.39 31.92 -9.55
CA GLY A 514 -10.67 30.78 -8.99
C GLY A 514 -10.60 29.65 -10.02
N LEU A 515 -10.08 28.48 -9.63
CA LEU A 515 -10.23 27.26 -10.44
C LEU A 515 -11.73 27.05 -10.76
N PHE A 516 -12.55 27.14 -9.72
CA PHE A 516 -14.00 27.28 -9.79
C PHE A 516 -14.40 28.73 -9.51
N GLY A 517 -15.20 29.33 -10.37
CA GLY A 517 -15.73 30.68 -10.15
C GLY A 517 -16.86 30.66 -9.13
N PHE A 518 -17.80 29.73 -9.29
CA PHE A 518 -18.98 29.61 -8.43
C PHE A 518 -19.42 28.15 -8.30
N ILE A 519 -19.58 27.68 -7.07
CA ILE A 519 -20.15 26.36 -6.76
C ILE A 519 -21.43 26.50 -5.92
N ASP A 520 -22.39 25.60 -6.15
CA ASP A 520 -23.65 25.52 -5.39
C ASP A 520 -23.95 24.07 -5.01
N GLY A 521 -23.81 23.71 -3.73
CA GLY A 521 -24.03 22.33 -3.25
C GLY A 521 -22.99 21.29 -3.68
N ALA A 522 -21.91 21.70 -4.36
CA ALA A 522 -20.86 20.81 -4.86
C ALA A 522 -19.90 20.34 -3.76
N THR A 523 -19.23 19.20 -4.00
CA THR A 523 -18.09 18.74 -3.17
C THR A 523 -16.78 18.88 -3.93
N ILE A 524 -15.76 19.49 -3.32
CA ILE A 524 -14.39 19.54 -3.85
C ILE A 524 -13.43 19.00 -2.79
N LYS A 525 -12.63 17.99 -3.12
CA LYS A 525 -11.73 17.36 -2.15
C LYS A 525 -10.40 16.85 -2.70
N ASN A 526 -9.47 16.57 -1.79
CA ASN A 526 -8.18 15.89 -2.03
C ASN A 526 -7.32 16.53 -3.13
N ILE A 527 -7.27 17.86 -3.21
CA ILE A 527 -6.58 18.60 -4.29
C ILE A 527 -5.64 19.67 -3.73
N GLY A 528 -4.41 19.70 -4.26
CA GLY A 528 -3.42 20.75 -4.00
C GLY A 528 -3.29 21.75 -5.15
N LEU A 529 -3.04 23.01 -4.84
CA LEU A 529 -2.66 24.04 -5.81
C LEU A 529 -1.26 24.58 -5.48
N THR A 530 -0.39 24.68 -6.48
CA THR A 530 0.98 25.17 -6.31
C THR A 530 1.33 26.24 -7.35
N ASN A 531 2.21 27.17 -6.98
CA ASN A 531 2.68 28.28 -7.79
C ASN A 531 1.55 29.08 -8.50
N VAL A 532 0.49 29.41 -7.77
CA VAL A 532 -0.66 30.14 -8.34
C VAL A 532 -0.33 31.61 -8.61
N ASP A 533 -0.90 32.21 -9.66
CA ASP A 533 -0.86 33.66 -9.91
C ASP A 533 -2.24 34.14 -10.36
N ILE A 534 -3.00 34.67 -9.41
CA ILE A 534 -4.43 34.93 -9.57
C ILE A 534 -4.71 36.40 -9.28
N TYR A 535 -5.21 37.13 -10.29
CA TYR A 535 -5.64 38.51 -10.19
C TYR A 535 -7.09 38.65 -10.66
N GLY A 536 -8.01 38.97 -9.75
CA GLY A 536 -9.42 39.21 -10.05
C GLY A 536 -9.93 40.58 -9.58
N GLY A 537 -11.18 40.88 -9.88
CA GLY A 537 -11.86 42.11 -9.45
C GLY A 537 -12.52 42.00 -8.07
N SER A 538 -13.28 40.94 -7.81
CA SER A 538 -13.87 40.65 -6.49
C SER A 538 -14.32 39.19 -6.38
N TYR A 539 -14.52 38.69 -5.16
CA TYR A 539 -14.77 37.27 -4.88
C TYR A 539 -13.73 36.37 -5.53
N VAL A 540 -12.48 36.57 -5.12
CA VAL A 540 -11.32 35.85 -5.62
C VAL A 540 -10.86 34.83 -4.59
N GLY A 541 -10.71 33.57 -4.99
CA GLY A 541 -10.04 32.52 -4.23
C GLY A 541 -9.23 31.65 -5.16
N ALA A 542 -8.14 31.02 -4.69
CA ALA A 542 -7.36 30.18 -5.58
C ALA A 542 -8.16 28.98 -6.10
N LEU A 543 -8.87 28.31 -5.19
CA LEU A 543 -9.70 27.16 -5.52
C LEU A 543 -11.11 27.58 -5.93
N VAL A 544 -11.77 28.44 -5.13
CA VAL A 544 -13.16 28.83 -5.37
C VAL A 544 -13.38 30.33 -5.21
N GLY A 545 -14.01 30.97 -6.20
CA GLY A 545 -14.48 32.35 -6.07
C GLY A 545 -15.58 32.48 -5.02
N VAL A 546 -16.72 31.80 -5.22
CA VAL A 546 -17.81 31.68 -4.23
C VAL A 546 -18.26 30.24 -4.06
N ALA A 547 -18.37 29.80 -2.81
CA ALA A 547 -18.91 28.52 -2.40
C ALA A 547 -20.25 28.71 -1.68
N GLN A 548 -21.35 28.38 -2.36
CA GLN A 548 -22.69 28.38 -1.80
C GLN A 548 -23.09 26.96 -1.43
N SER A 549 -23.38 26.69 -0.16
CA SER A 549 -23.76 25.36 0.35
C SER A 549 -22.82 24.20 -0.05
N GLY A 550 -21.60 24.50 -0.49
CA GLY A 550 -20.63 23.52 -0.98
C GLY A 550 -19.74 22.99 0.15
N THR A 551 -19.16 21.81 -0.07
CA THR A 551 -18.21 21.17 0.86
C THR A 551 -16.83 21.15 0.23
N ILE A 552 -15.87 21.83 0.85
CA ILE A 552 -14.48 21.86 0.43
C ILE A 552 -13.65 21.23 1.54
N TYR A 553 -12.98 20.11 1.27
CA TYR A 553 -12.19 19.46 2.32
C TYR A 553 -10.94 18.73 1.83
N ASN A 554 -9.92 18.66 2.69
CA ASN A 554 -8.62 18.08 2.31
C ASN A 554 -8.02 18.77 1.08
N THR A 555 -7.95 20.11 1.10
CA THR A 555 -7.43 20.92 -0.01
C THR A 555 -6.37 21.92 0.43
N TYR A 556 -5.43 22.28 -0.45
CA TYR A 556 -4.42 23.27 -0.08
C TYR A 556 -3.93 24.16 -1.22
N VAL A 557 -3.32 25.29 -0.84
CA VAL A 557 -2.55 26.17 -1.71
C VAL A 557 -1.18 26.41 -1.10
N SER A 558 -0.11 25.82 -1.64
CA SER A 558 1.20 25.84 -0.97
C SER A 558 2.07 27.03 -1.34
N SER A 559 1.88 27.63 -2.52
CA SER A 559 2.66 28.79 -2.97
C SER A 559 1.93 29.59 -4.05
N GLY A 560 2.29 30.88 -4.17
CA GLY A 560 1.78 31.77 -5.20
C GLY A 560 1.31 33.12 -4.69
N ASN A 561 0.60 33.85 -5.55
CA ASN A 561 0.01 35.15 -5.26
C ASN A 561 -1.48 35.15 -5.65
N ILE A 562 -2.34 35.55 -4.71
CA ILE A 562 -3.76 35.79 -4.95
C ILE A 562 -4.08 37.25 -4.64
N GLN A 563 -4.65 37.97 -5.60
CA GLN A 563 -4.86 39.41 -5.47
C GLN A 563 -6.16 39.95 -6.06
N VAL A 564 -6.61 41.05 -5.44
CA VAL A 564 -7.64 41.97 -5.96
C VAL A 564 -7.13 43.40 -5.97
N GLY A 565 -7.63 44.19 -6.92
CA GLY A 565 -7.32 45.61 -7.03
C GLY A 565 -8.11 46.48 -6.05
N ASP A 566 -8.08 47.79 -6.28
CA ASP A 566 -8.93 48.74 -5.56
C ASP A 566 -10.41 48.48 -5.88
N SER A 567 -11.28 48.59 -4.87
CA SER A 567 -12.73 48.52 -5.14
C SER A 567 -13.18 49.70 -6.00
N ALA A 568 -13.90 49.40 -7.07
CA ALA A 568 -14.42 50.39 -8.02
C ALA A 568 -15.70 51.12 -7.53
N GLY A 569 -16.24 50.75 -6.35
CA GLY A 569 -17.51 51.27 -5.81
C GLY A 569 -17.45 51.65 -4.33
N ASP A 570 -18.46 52.41 -3.87
CA ASP A 570 -18.53 52.91 -2.48
C ASP A 570 -19.34 51.99 -1.53
N GLU A 571 -19.97 50.92 -2.02
CA GLU A 571 -20.92 50.11 -1.21
C GLU A 571 -20.48 48.66 -0.93
N VAL A 572 -19.56 48.06 -1.71
CA VAL A 572 -19.09 46.68 -1.50
C VAL A 572 -17.58 46.59 -1.69
N PRO A 573 -16.83 46.03 -0.73
CA PRO A 573 -15.38 45.88 -0.88
C PRO A 573 -15.03 44.85 -1.96
N ALA A 574 -13.84 44.98 -2.55
CA ALA A 574 -13.26 43.92 -3.36
C ALA A 574 -12.83 42.76 -2.42
N ILE A 575 -13.33 41.55 -2.64
CA ILE A 575 -13.15 40.43 -1.70
C ILE A 575 -12.12 39.43 -2.25
N VAL A 576 -11.15 39.05 -1.41
CA VAL A 576 -10.16 38.02 -1.71
C VAL A 576 -9.96 37.08 -0.51
N GLY A 577 -9.90 35.79 -0.77
CA GLY A 577 -9.43 34.77 0.16
C GLY A 577 -8.33 33.94 -0.48
N GLY A 578 -7.42 33.36 0.31
CA GLY A 578 -6.38 32.51 -0.25
C GLY A 578 -6.91 31.24 -0.92
N LEU A 579 -7.92 30.60 -0.32
CA LEU A 579 -8.57 29.40 -0.86
C LEU A 579 -9.95 29.71 -1.45
N VAL A 580 -10.79 30.42 -0.68
CA VAL A 580 -12.18 30.73 -1.04
C VAL A 580 -12.45 32.24 -0.92
N GLY A 581 -12.98 32.87 -1.97
CA GLY A 581 -13.35 34.28 -1.92
C GLY A 581 -14.53 34.55 -0.99
N GLY A 582 -15.65 33.85 -1.19
CA GLY A 582 -16.83 33.92 -0.32
C GLY A 582 -17.42 32.55 -0.02
N LEU A 583 -17.69 32.27 1.25
CA LEU A 583 -18.31 31.04 1.75
C LEU A 583 -19.71 31.37 2.29
N ALA A 584 -20.75 30.69 1.80
CA ALA A 584 -22.13 30.96 2.15
C ALA A 584 -22.92 29.67 2.40
N GLY A 585 -23.16 29.33 3.67
CA GLY A 585 -23.85 28.09 4.06
C GLY A 585 -23.07 26.81 3.76
N GLY A 586 -21.78 26.92 3.40
CA GLY A 586 -20.90 25.81 3.04
C GLY A 586 -19.81 25.54 4.08
N THR A 587 -19.02 24.49 3.84
CA THR A 587 -17.96 24.04 4.75
C THR A 587 -16.60 24.12 4.06
N VAL A 588 -15.59 24.62 4.78
CA VAL A 588 -14.17 24.46 4.47
C VAL A 588 -13.53 23.72 5.64
N SER A 589 -12.94 22.55 5.40
CA SER A 589 -12.36 21.74 6.48
C SER A 589 -11.12 20.97 6.10
N ASN A 590 -10.17 20.79 7.02
CA ASN A 590 -8.92 20.07 6.76
C ASN A 590 -8.17 20.71 5.56
N SER A 591 -8.03 22.03 5.56
CA SER A 591 -7.46 22.76 4.41
C SER A 591 -6.46 23.84 4.83
N TYR A 592 -5.50 24.16 3.96
CA TYR A 592 -4.52 25.20 4.28
C TYR A 592 -4.07 26.08 3.11
N VAL A 593 -3.56 27.28 3.44
CA VAL A 593 -2.98 28.21 2.47
C VAL A 593 -1.65 28.76 2.98
N SER A 594 -0.62 28.68 2.15
CA SER A 594 0.70 29.29 2.38
C SER A 594 1.07 30.35 1.33
N ALA A 595 0.20 30.57 0.34
CA ALA A 595 0.34 31.61 -0.66
C ALA A 595 0.01 33.02 -0.11
N ASP A 596 0.62 34.04 -0.69
CA ASP A 596 0.40 35.44 -0.28
C ASP A 596 -0.92 35.98 -0.84
N VAL A 597 -1.63 36.75 -0.02
CA VAL A 597 -2.93 37.35 -0.36
C VAL A 597 -2.84 38.88 -0.31
N THR A 598 -3.21 39.55 -1.41
CA THR A 598 -3.13 41.02 -1.54
C THR A 598 -4.48 41.64 -1.94
N GLY A 599 -4.93 42.65 -1.19
CA GLY A 599 -6.09 43.48 -1.54
C GLY A 599 -5.73 44.95 -1.74
N GLY A 600 -6.35 45.61 -2.72
CA GLY A 600 -6.21 47.05 -2.91
C GLY A 600 -6.90 47.89 -1.83
N ASN A 601 -7.15 49.16 -2.12
CA ASN A 601 -7.94 50.05 -1.27
C ASN A 601 -9.41 49.62 -1.25
N LYS A 602 -10.10 49.82 -0.11
CA LYS A 602 -11.50 49.43 0.10
C LYS A 602 -11.75 47.95 -0.21
N SER A 603 -10.84 47.07 0.22
CA SER A 603 -10.91 45.62 -0.01
C SER A 603 -11.14 44.85 1.29
N ALA A 604 -11.41 43.55 1.17
CA ALA A 604 -11.44 42.60 2.27
C ALA A 604 -10.59 41.38 1.91
N ALA A 605 -9.54 41.10 2.68
CA ALA A 605 -8.62 40.00 2.43
C ALA A 605 -8.50 39.05 3.61
N GLY A 606 -8.67 37.76 3.37
CA GLY A 606 -8.45 36.70 4.35
C GLY A 606 -7.42 35.68 3.87
N GLY A 607 -6.56 35.20 4.76
CA GLY A 607 -5.52 34.22 4.38
C GLY A 607 -6.09 32.90 3.85
N LEU A 608 -7.24 32.45 4.36
CA LEU A 608 -7.94 31.25 3.89
C LEU A 608 -9.26 31.61 3.18
N VAL A 609 -10.14 32.35 3.85
CA VAL A 609 -11.47 32.72 3.33
C VAL A 609 -11.61 34.24 3.34
N GLY A 610 -12.10 34.84 2.25
CA GLY A 610 -12.43 36.26 2.25
C GLY A 610 -13.59 36.54 3.20
N TYR A 611 -14.81 36.21 2.77
CA TYR A 611 -16.03 36.34 3.59
C TYR A 611 -16.61 34.99 3.96
N SER A 612 -17.01 34.84 5.23
CA SER A 612 -17.77 33.70 5.73
C SER A 612 -19.15 34.16 6.18
N LEU A 613 -20.20 33.77 5.46
CA LEU A 613 -21.58 34.23 5.65
C LEU A 613 -22.42 33.21 6.42
N GLU A 614 -23.54 33.65 6.99
CA GLU A 614 -24.45 32.88 7.86
C GLU A 614 -24.61 31.41 7.44
N GLY A 615 -24.40 30.51 8.41
CA GLY A 615 -24.51 29.06 8.22
C GLY A 615 -23.25 28.38 7.67
N SER A 616 -22.16 29.11 7.45
CA SER A 616 -20.89 28.51 7.01
C SER A 616 -20.09 27.90 8.16
N ILE A 617 -19.18 26.97 7.83
CA ILE A 617 -18.28 26.31 8.78
C ILE A 617 -16.85 26.35 8.22
N VAL A 618 -15.89 26.82 9.01
CA VAL A 618 -14.46 26.70 8.75
C VAL A 618 -13.84 25.91 9.90
N SER A 619 -13.30 24.72 9.64
CA SER A 619 -12.77 23.87 10.71
C SER A 619 -11.44 23.23 10.34
N ASN A 620 -10.59 22.92 11.33
CA ASN A 620 -9.34 22.18 11.12
C ASN A 620 -8.54 22.75 9.93
N SER A 621 -8.32 24.06 9.91
CA SER A 621 -7.74 24.73 8.74
C SER A 621 -6.74 25.79 9.15
N TYR A 622 -5.78 26.12 8.28
CA TYR A 622 -4.78 27.13 8.62
C TYR A 622 -4.28 27.98 7.45
N ALA A 623 -3.76 29.17 7.78
CA ALA A 623 -3.15 30.07 6.82
C ALA A 623 -1.79 30.57 7.30
N THR A 624 -0.74 30.44 6.48
CA THR A 624 0.63 30.86 6.82
C THR A 624 1.20 31.94 5.89
N GLY A 625 0.59 32.15 4.72
CA GLY A 625 0.97 33.20 3.78
C GLY A 625 0.65 34.60 4.31
N SER A 626 1.37 35.62 3.85
CA SER A 626 1.14 36.99 4.30
C SER A 626 -0.16 37.56 3.70
N VAL A 627 -0.85 38.40 4.47
CA VAL A 627 -2.09 39.05 4.03
C VAL A 627 -1.92 40.57 4.11
N THR A 628 -2.01 41.24 2.96
CA THR A 628 -1.78 42.68 2.84
C THR A 628 -2.97 43.38 2.19
N VAL A 629 -3.45 44.49 2.78
CA VAL A 629 -4.50 45.33 2.19
C VAL A 629 -4.15 46.82 2.13
N GLY A 630 -4.80 47.55 1.22
CA GLY A 630 -4.75 49.01 1.11
C GLY A 630 -5.55 49.77 2.18
N ASP A 631 -5.83 51.05 1.93
CA ASP A 631 -6.56 51.94 2.84
C ASP A 631 -8.05 51.58 2.92
N ASN A 632 -8.69 51.83 4.07
CA ASN A 632 -10.13 51.61 4.33
C ASN A 632 -10.59 50.17 4.07
N SER A 633 -9.75 49.20 4.42
CA SER A 633 -9.93 47.78 4.11
C SER A 633 -10.11 46.92 5.36
N TYR A 634 -10.48 45.65 5.17
CA TYR A 634 -10.55 44.62 6.22
C TYR A 634 -9.50 43.56 5.93
N VAL A 635 -8.70 43.19 6.91
CA VAL A 635 -7.69 42.15 6.74
C VAL A 635 -7.65 41.20 7.92
N GLY A 636 -7.86 39.91 7.65
CA GLY A 636 -7.84 38.83 8.62
C GLY A 636 -6.78 37.79 8.26
N GLY A 637 -6.01 37.32 9.24
CA GLY A 637 -5.01 36.28 8.98
C GLY A 637 -5.61 34.95 8.50
N LEU A 638 -6.81 34.58 8.96
CA LEU A 638 -7.54 33.40 8.47
C LEU A 638 -8.77 33.81 7.65
N VAL A 639 -9.66 34.63 8.22
CA VAL A 639 -10.92 35.06 7.59
C VAL A 639 -11.04 36.58 7.63
N ALA A 640 -11.36 37.24 6.52
CA ALA A 640 -11.47 38.71 6.54
C ALA A 640 -12.69 39.17 7.38
N ALA A 641 -13.87 38.61 7.12
CA ALA A 641 -15.08 38.89 7.89
C ALA A 641 -15.95 37.64 8.10
N ASN A 642 -16.45 37.47 9.32
CA ASN A 642 -17.30 36.36 9.74
C ASN A 642 -18.71 36.86 10.13
N PHE A 643 -19.71 36.68 9.26
CA PHE A 643 -21.09 37.17 9.46
C PHE A 643 -22.05 36.05 9.89
N GLY A 644 -21.81 35.45 11.06
CA GLY A 644 -22.69 34.42 11.62
C GLY A 644 -22.31 32.98 11.26
N SER A 645 -21.02 32.72 11.07
CA SER A 645 -20.45 31.40 10.78
C SER A 645 -19.65 30.85 11.97
N ALA A 646 -19.35 29.54 11.94
CA ALA A 646 -18.52 28.89 12.94
C ALA A 646 -17.08 28.72 12.41
N ILE A 647 -16.09 29.13 13.21
CA ILE A 647 -14.67 28.83 12.99
C ILE A 647 -14.18 27.97 14.14
N SER A 648 -13.59 26.81 13.85
CA SER A 648 -13.11 25.89 14.89
C SER A 648 -11.76 25.25 14.59
N ASN A 649 -10.96 24.98 15.63
CA ASN A 649 -9.71 24.22 15.54
C ASN A 649 -8.79 24.72 14.40
N SER A 650 -8.61 26.02 14.26
CA SER A 650 -7.95 26.62 13.08
C SER A 650 -6.93 27.68 13.49
N TYR A 651 -5.93 27.96 12.66
CA TYR A 651 -4.95 28.99 13.00
C TYR A 651 -4.45 29.84 11.83
N ALA A 652 -3.95 31.03 12.13
CA ALA A 652 -3.21 31.86 11.19
C ALA A 652 -1.80 32.19 11.72
N SER A 653 -0.78 32.16 10.85
CA SER A 653 0.59 32.51 11.24
C SER A 653 1.30 33.47 10.28
N GLY A 654 0.67 33.80 9.17
CA GLY A 654 1.16 34.82 8.25
C GLY A 654 1.11 36.23 8.85
N SER A 655 1.95 37.12 8.35
CA SER A 655 1.90 38.53 8.75
C SER A 655 0.69 39.23 8.14
N VAL A 656 -0.01 40.02 8.96
CA VAL A 656 -1.18 40.81 8.57
C VAL A 656 -0.79 42.29 8.50
N THR A 657 -0.93 42.89 7.32
CA THR A 657 -0.60 44.29 7.05
C THR A 657 -1.80 45.02 6.44
N GLY A 658 -2.13 46.20 6.96
CA GLY A 658 -3.22 47.03 6.43
C GLY A 658 -2.82 48.50 6.29
N GLY A 659 -3.41 49.17 5.31
CA GLY A 659 -3.25 50.61 5.07
C GLY A 659 -3.92 51.50 6.11
N THR A 660 -4.06 52.78 5.76
CA THR A 660 -4.72 53.79 6.59
C THR A 660 -6.18 53.42 6.82
N ASP A 661 -6.65 53.53 8.07
CA ASP A 661 -8.02 53.21 8.48
C ASP A 661 -8.47 51.77 8.17
N ALA A 662 -7.53 50.85 7.92
CA ALA A 662 -7.85 49.43 7.78
C ALA A 662 -8.14 48.78 9.14
N VAL A 663 -9.15 47.90 9.17
CA VAL A 663 -9.44 47.03 10.31
C VAL A 663 -8.59 45.76 10.16
N LYS A 664 -7.74 45.49 11.14
CA LYS A 664 -6.79 44.38 11.12
C LYS A 664 -7.19 43.36 12.19
N GLY A 665 -7.34 42.10 11.83
CA GLY A 665 -7.49 40.98 12.75
C GLY A 665 -6.41 39.94 12.49
N GLY A 666 -5.76 39.47 13.55
CA GLY A 666 -4.75 38.43 13.43
C GLY A 666 -5.37 37.10 12.99
N LEU A 667 -6.58 36.79 13.45
CA LEU A 667 -7.39 35.65 12.98
C LEU A 667 -8.56 36.14 12.11
N VAL A 668 -9.39 37.06 12.64
CA VAL A 668 -10.58 37.62 11.96
C VAL A 668 -10.67 39.13 12.15
N ALA A 669 -10.86 39.89 11.07
CA ALA A 669 -10.90 41.35 11.17
C ALA A 669 -12.23 41.88 11.74
N ASP A 670 -13.35 41.30 11.33
CA ASP A 670 -14.70 41.66 11.80
C ASP A 670 -15.52 40.39 11.99
N SER A 671 -16.05 40.16 13.20
CA SER A 671 -16.80 38.95 13.53
C SER A 671 -18.13 39.22 14.24
N PHE A 672 -19.16 38.55 13.71
CA PHE A 672 -20.50 38.37 14.27
C PHE A 672 -20.83 36.88 14.44
N GLY A 673 -19.84 36.00 14.27
CA GLY A 673 -19.97 34.54 14.37
C GLY A 673 -19.42 33.97 15.68
N VAL A 674 -19.01 32.71 15.63
CA VAL A 674 -18.44 31.99 16.78
C VAL A 674 -17.09 31.41 16.39
N GLU A 675 -16.03 31.84 17.06
CA GLU A 675 -14.69 31.24 16.96
C GLU A 675 -14.41 30.39 18.20
N THR A 676 -14.00 29.13 17.99
CA THR A 676 -13.66 28.19 19.06
C THR A 676 -12.33 27.53 18.75
N ASN A 677 -11.50 27.29 19.77
CA ASN A 677 -10.19 26.63 19.60
C ASN A 677 -9.38 27.15 18.38
N SER A 678 -9.39 28.47 18.15
CA SER A 678 -8.79 29.06 16.96
C SER A 678 -8.00 30.29 17.32
N TRP A 679 -6.82 30.44 16.73
CA TRP A 679 -5.81 31.40 17.18
C TRP A 679 -4.94 31.93 16.07
N TYR A 680 -4.26 33.05 16.30
CA TYR A 680 -3.22 33.53 15.41
C TYR A 680 -1.88 33.71 16.11
N ASP A 681 -0.79 33.56 15.36
CA ASP A 681 0.57 33.78 15.84
C ASP A 681 0.82 35.27 16.11
N ASN A 682 0.86 35.62 17.40
CA ASN A 682 1.11 36.98 17.86
C ASN A 682 2.60 37.36 17.81
N GLU A 683 3.51 36.40 17.59
CA GLU A 683 4.94 36.66 17.41
C GLU A 683 5.23 37.21 16.00
N ALA A 684 4.47 36.73 15.00
CA ALA A 684 4.46 37.28 13.65
C ALA A 684 3.66 38.58 13.53
N ASN A 685 2.64 38.77 14.38
CA ASN A 685 1.66 39.87 14.31
C ASN A 685 1.71 40.76 15.56
N THR A 686 2.79 41.53 15.70
CA THR A 686 3.08 42.34 16.89
C THR A 686 2.36 43.70 16.96
N ASP A 687 1.51 44.01 15.97
CA ASP A 687 0.76 45.28 15.92
C ASP A 687 -0.32 45.33 17.01
N ILE A 688 -0.23 46.32 17.90
CA ILE A 688 -1.18 46.50 19.01
C ILE A 688 -2.59 46.91 18.58
N SER A 689 -2.77 47.27 17.29
CA SER A 689 -4.05 47.70 16.69
C SER A 689 -4.87 46.56 16.09
N MET A 690 -4.42 45.31 16.21
CA MET A 690 -5.24 44.13 15.87
C MET A 690 -6.51 44.11 16.74
N ALA A 691 -7.67 43.98 16.08
CA ALA A 691 -9.00 44.06 16.69
C ALA A 691 -9.29 42.88 17.64
N ASP A 692 -8.70 41.72 17.37
CA ASP A 692 -8.97 40.43 18.02
C ASP A 692 -7.79 39.93 18.89
N LYS A 693 -6.85 40.81 19.23
CA LYS A 693 -5.58 40.43 19.88
C LYS A 693 -5.73 39.77 21.24
N ASP A 694 -6.70 40.24 22.02
CA ASP A 694 -6.89 39.80 23.40
C ASP A 694 -7.71 38.50 23.45
N ASP A 695 -8.41 38.17 22.36
CA ASP A 695 -9.28 37.00 22.23
C ASP A 695 -8.56 35.82 21.57
N TYR A 696 -7.82 36.05 20.49
CA TYR A 696 -7.27 34.98 19.64
C TYR A 696 -5.74 34.99 19.45
N GLY A 697 -5.03 36.01 19.94
CA GLY A 697 -3.56 36.10 19.79
C GLY A 697 -2.81 35.15 20.73
N LYS A 698 -2.00 34.25 20.18
CA LYS A 698 -1.22 33.23 20.91
C LYS A 698 0.21 33.11 20.40
N THR A 699 1.13 32.68 21.26
CA THR A 699 2.47 32.30 20.79
C THR A 699 2.40 30.97 20.04
N LYS A 700 3.41 30.67 19.21
CA LYS A 700 3.44 29.39 18.49
C LYS A 700 3.35 28.18 19.42
N GLU A 701 4.04 28.23 20.56
CA GLU A 701 4.02 27.16 21.56
C GLU A 701 2.62 26.92 22.15
N GLU A 702 1.86 28.00 22.39
CA GLU A 702 0.48 27.90 22.87
C GLU A 702 -0.44 27.28 21.81
N ILE A 703 -0.29 27.67 20.54
CA ILE A 703 -1.07 27.11 19.42
C ILE A 703 -0.76 25.62 19.26
N ILE A 704 0.53 25.25 19.31
CA ILE A 704 0.96 23.84 19.24
C ILE A 704 0.32 23.02 20.34
N THR A 705 0.43 23.49 21.58
CA THR A 705 -0.12 22.79 22.75
C THR A 705 -1.63 22.61 22.64
N ALA A 706 -2.33 23.61 22.08
CA ALA A 706 -3.78 23.57 22.01
C ALA A 706 -4.29 22.62 20.91
N LEU A 707 -3.66 22.61 19.73
CA LEU A 707 -4.11 21.79 18.60
C LEU A 707 -3.54 20.37 18.60
N SER A 708 -2.34 20.12 19.15
CA SER A 708 -1.70 18.79 19.14
C SER A 708 -2.43 17.72 19.96
N SER A 709 -3.53 18.08 20.63
CA SER A 709 -4.38 17.16 21.38
C SER A 709 -5.61 16.67 20.61
N LEU A 710 -5.80 17.18 19.39
CA LEU A 710 -6.90 16.84 18.49
C LEU A 710 -6.43 15.77 17.49
N ASP A 711 -7.27 14.77 17.21
CA ASP A 711 -6.93 13.64 16.36
C ASP A 711 -6.63 14.05 14.90
N GLU A 712 -7.13 15.20 14.46
CA GLU A 712 -6.90 15.76 13.11
C GLU A 712 -5.56 16.48 12.96
N TRP A 713 -4.86 16.74 14.07
CA TRP A 713 -3.63 17.52 14.10
C TRP A 713 -2.47 16.69 14.63
N THR A 714 -1.36 16.75 13.93
CA THR A 714 -0.08 16.22 14.41
C THR A 714 0.74 17.34 15.02
N ALA A 715 1.48 17.05 16.10
CA ALA A 715 2.40 18.02 16.66
C ALA A 715 3.43 18.44 15.60
N GLY A 716 3.51 19.75 15.33
CA GLY A 716 4.46 20.29 14.36
C GLY A 716 5.91 20.00 14.76
N GLY A 717 6.67 19.45 13.81
CA GLY A 717 8.01 18.91 14.00
C GLY A 717 8.04 17.44 13.63
N GLY A 718 8.17 17.16 12.32
CA GLY A 718 8.35 15.80 11.81
C GLY A 718 9.45 15.05 12.58
N ASN A 719 9.32 13.73 12.67
CA ASN A 719 10.40 12.91 13.20
C ASN A 719 11.70 13.24 12.45
N ARG A 720 12.84 13.18 13.14
CA ARG A 720 14.14 13.20 12.44
C ARG A 720 14.19 11.96 11.57
N ILE A 721 14.22 12.12 10.25
CA ILE A 721 14.33 11.03 9.29
C ILE A 721 15.78 10.93 8.86
N GLU A 722 16.29 9.72 8.76
CA GLU A 722 17.63 9.50 8.28
C GLU A 722 17.69 9.84 6.77
N GLY A 723 18.68 10.63 6.35
CA GLY A 723 18.73 11.19 5.00
C GLY A 723 17.85 12.44 4.78
N TYR A 724 17.12 12.88 5.82
CA TYR A 724 16.31 14.10 5.82
C TYR A 724 16.22 14.71 7.24
N SER A 725 17.09 15.65 7.60
CA SER A 725 16.93 16.39 8.86
C SER A 725 16.40 17.79 8.61
N THR A 726 15.27 18.12 9.24
CA THR A 726 15.02 19.49 9.70
C THR A 726 15.40 19.55 11.18
N ALA A 727 16.45 20.31 11.48
CA ALA A 727 16.71 20.73 12.85
C ALA A 727 15.67 21.81 13.20
N THR A 728 14.61 21.41 13.91
CA THR A 728 13.73 22.24 14.74
C THR A 728 13.63 23.72 14.37
N GLN A 729 12.76 24.03 13.40
CA GLN A 729 11.89 25.19 13.54
C GLN A 729 10.58 24.64 14.13
N LEU A 730 10.06 25.22 15.21
CA LEU A 730 8.69 24.92 15.64
C LEU A 730 7.76 25.35 14.51
N THR A 731 7.42 24.41 13.61
CA THR A 731 6.30 24.58 12.70
C THR A 731 5.04 24.38 13.55
N LEU A 732 4.01 25.17 13.29
CA LEU A 732 2.71 24.97 13.93
C LEU A 732 2.15 23.59 13.52
N PRO A 733 1.21 23.00 14.27
CA PRO A 733 0.67 21.68 13.97
C PRO A 733 0.19 21.59 12.53
N GLU A 734 0.41 20.46 11.88
CA GLU A 734 -0.07 20.22 10.50
C GLU A 734 -1.17 19.16 10.54
N LEU A 735 -2.08 19.23 9.57
CA LEU A 735 -3.21 18.29 9.49
C LEU A 735 -2.71 16.89 9.15
N VAL A 736 -3.24 15.89 9.85
CA VAL A 736 -2.88 14.47 9.68
C VAL A 736 -3.15 13.96 8.26
N SER A 737 -4.11 14.55 7.54
CA SER A 737 -4.42 14.20 6.15
C SER A 737 -3.39 14.69 5.13
N PHE A 738 -2.50 15.61 5.52
CA PHE A 738 -1.37 16.08 4.73
C PHE A 738 -0.02 15.58 5.25
N TYR A 739 -0.05 14.62 6.18
CA TYR A 739 1.12 13.81 6.50
C TYR A 739 1.44 12.94 5.28
N ILE A 740 2.13 13.54 4.31
CA ILE A 740 2.98 12.80 3.38
C ILE A 740 3.98 12.10 4.29
N SER A 741 3.94 10.78 4.32
CA SER A 741 5.02 9.96 4.86
C SER A 741 6.34 10.47 4.26
N ASP A 742 7.21 10.98 5.13
CA ASP A 742 8.60 11.33 4.89
C ASP A 742 8.92 11.99 3.54
N GLY A 743 9.13 13.31 3.57
CA GLY A 743 9.67 14.06 2.44
C GLY A 743 10.85 13.32 1.78
N GLU A 744 10.89 13.36 0.45
CA GLU A 744 11.87 12.67 -0.41
C GLU A 744 13.24 12.53 0.28
N ILE A 745 13.65 11.29 0.59
CA ILE A 745 14.94 11.01 1.23
C ILE A 745 16.06 11.57 0.31
N LEU A 746 16.60 12.73 0.69
CA LEU A 746 17.54 13.48 -0.14
C LEU A 746 18.94 12.86 -0.16
N PHE A 747 19.29 12.10 0.87
CA PHE A 747 20.59 11.47 1.10
C PHE A 747 20.42 10.01 1.49
N ALA A 748 21.43 9.16 1.25
CA ALA A 748 21.32 7.72 1.52
C ALA A 748 21.13 7.40 3.01
N GLY A 749 21.48 8.33 3.89
CA GLY A 749 21.39 8.20 5.34
C GLY A 749 21.93 9.44 6.07
N GLY A 750 22.04 9.31 7.40
CA GLY A 750 22.52 10.30 8.36
C GLY A 750 21.64 11.55 8.58
N PHE A 751 22.00 12.35 9.59
CA PHE A 751 21.23 13.55 10.00
C PHE A 751 21.94 14.87 9.70
N GLY A 752 23.00 14.86 8.89
CA GLY A 752 23.78 16.06 8.57
C GLY A 752 24.58 16.64 9.76
N THR A 753 24.74 15.90 10.86
CA THR A 753 25.48 16.36 12.05
C THR A 753 26.93 15.87 12.03
N GLU A 754 27.82 16.44 12.85
CA GLU A 754 29.21 15.97 12.95
C GLU A 754 29.32 14.50 13.34
N ALA A 755 28.42 14.03 14.22
CA ALA A 755 28.41 12.65 14.68
C ALA A 755 27.71 11.71 13.69
N ASP A 756 26.90 12.25 12.78
CA ASP A 756 26.07 11.51 11.85
C ASP A 756 25.82 12.34 10.56
N PRO A 757 26.83 12.42 9.67
CA PRO A 757 26.78 13.24 8.46
C PRO A 757 25.81 12.68 7.42
N TYR A 758 25.31 13.53 6.51
CA TYR A 758 24.54 13.05 5.36
C TYR A 758 25.38 12.17 4.44
N GLU A 759 24.86 11.01 4.10
CA GLU A 759 25.55 10.02 3.28
C GLU A 759 25.25 10.20 1.79
N ILE A 760 26.29 10.31 0.97
CA ILE A 760 26.18 10.51 -0.49
C ILE A 760 26.77 9.30 -1.21
N THR A 761 25.95 8.66 -2.05
CA THR A 761 26.30 7.46 -2.81
C THR A 761 26.07 7.58 -4.32
N ASN A 762 25.30 8.59 -4.76
CA ASN A 762 24.97 8.84 -6.16
C ASN A 762 25.00 10.34 -6.56
N TRP A 763 24.81 10.63 -7.86
CA TRP A 763 24.87 12.00 -8.40
C TRP A 763 23.72 12.90 -7.96
N SER A 764 22.51 12.35 -7.82
CA SER A 764 21.32 13.08 -7.37
C SER A 764 21.49 13.56 -5.93
N GLN A 765 21.94 12.68 -5.03
CA GLN A 765 22.23 13.03 -3.64
C GLN A 765 23.31 14.11 -3.51
N LEU A 766 24.34 14.07 -4.37
CA LEU A 766 25.34 15.15 -4.41
C LEU A 766 24.73 16.48 -4.88
N GLN A 767 23.81 16.43 -5.86
CA GLN A 767 23.14 17.62 -6.38
C GLN A 767 22.14 18.20 -5.38
N ASN A 768 21.53 17.36 -4.52
CA ASN A 768 20.58 17.75 -3.47
C ASN A 768 21.15 18.70 -2.41
N ILE A 769 22.48 18.84 -2.32
CA ILE A 769 23.11 19.88 -1.49
C ILE A 769 22.65 21.29 -1.90
N ASN A 770 22.25 21.51 -3.15
CA ASN A 770 21.72 22.80 -3.63
C ASN A 770 20.28 23.10 -3.17
N ASN A 771 19.63 22.19 -2.43
CA ASN A 771 18.32 22.48 -1.85
C ASN A 771 18.42 23.67 -0.87
N SER A 772 17.48 24.61 -0.95
CA SER A 772 17.50 25.85 -0.13
C SER A 772 17.48 25.58 1.37
N ASN A 773 16.92 24.45 1.79
CA ASN A 773 16.85 24.03 3.19
C ASN A 773 18.14 23.35 3.66
N ILE A 774 19.09 23.08 2.77
CA ILE A 774 20.34 22.36 3.07
C ILE A 774 21.57 23.25 2.85
N LEU A 775 21.64 23.92 1.70
CA LEU A 775 22.83 24.60 1.15
C LEU A 775 23.51 25.57 2.12
N THR A 776 22.74 26.22 2.99
CA THR A 776 23.17 27.32 3.85
C THR A 776 23.22 26.99 5.34
N GLN A 777 22.91 25.74 5.73
CA GLN A 777 22.63 25.36 7.12
C GLN A 777 23.82 24.77 7.88
N ASN A 778 25.03 24.77 7.31
CA ASN A 778 26.26 24.26 7.94
C ASN A 778 26.22 22.76 8.31
N TYR A 779 25.58 21.94 7.46
CA TYR A 779 25.53 20.49 7.63
C TYR A 779 26.85 19.79 7.27
N TYR A 780 26.99 18.56 7.75
CA TYR A 780 28.10 17.64 7.48
C TYR A 780 27.69 16.62 6.42
N PHE A 781 28.56 16.36 5.45
CA PHE A 781 28.34 15.44 4.33
C PHE A 781 29.53 14.50 4.17
N GLU A 782 29.25 13.23 3.89
CA GLU A 782 30.25 12.22 3.55
C GLU A 782 29.96 11.56 2.21
N LEU A 783 30.95 11.56 1.32
CA LEU A 783 30.88 10.79 0.09
C LEU A 783 31.32 9.35 0.36
N LEU A 784 30.39 8.41 0.33
CA LEU A 784 30.65 7.01 0.63
C LEU A 784 30.99 6.17 -0.60
N ASN A 785 30.73 6.70 -1.81
CA ASN A 785 30.97 6.00 -3.06
C ASN A 785 31.70 6.88 -4.08
N THR A 786 32.54 6.28 -4.92
CA THR A 786 33.13 6.96 -6.07
C THR A 786 32.08 7.20 -7.14
N LEU A 787 31.86 8.47 -7.52
CA LEU A 787 30.88 8.85 -8.53
C LEU A 787 31.54 8.85 -9.91
N ASN A 788 30.95 8.15 -10.86
CA ASN A 788 31.41 8.06 -12.25
C ASN A 788 30.22 7.83 -13.20
N SER A 789 30.50 7.58 -14.47
CA SER A 789 29.47 7.42 -15.51
C SER A 789 28.57 6.19 -15.37
N SER A 790 28.90 5.21 -14.53
CA SER A 790 28.06 4.06 -14.23
C SER A 790 27.11 4.25 -13.05
N ILE A 791 27.25 5.34 -12.30
CA ILE A 791 26.38 5.66 -11.15
C ILE A 791 25.12 6.38 -11.66
N SER A 792 23.98 6.12 -11.01
CA SER A 792 22.69 6.69 -11.39
C SER A 792 22.74 8.22 -11.54
N ASP A 793 21.96 8.72 -12.51
CA ASP A 793 21.79 10.14 -12.85
C ASP A 793 23.00 10.89 -13.41
N TYR A 794 24.12 10.21 -13.67
CA TYR A 794 25.28 10.83 -14.34
C TYR A 794 24.90 11.53 -15.66
N ASN A 795 24.12 10.87 -16.52
CA ASN A 795 23.76 11.42 -17.83
C ASN A 795 22.90 12.68 -17.72
N ASN A 796 22.07 12.78 -16.68
CA ASN A 796 21.15 13.89 -16.47
C ASN A 796 21.83 15.06 -15.75
N LEU A 797 22.82 14.79 -14.89
CA LEU A 797 23.39 15.79 -13.98
C LEU A 797 24.83 16.20 -14.30
N ALA A 798 25.71 15.26 -14.71
CA ALA A 798 27.15 15.51 -14.75
C ALA A 798 27.82 15.29 -16.12
N SER A 799 27.14 14.63 -17.05
CA SER A 799 27.65 14.37 -18.40
C SER A 799 27.72 15.62 -19.27
N SER A 800 28.40 15.54 -20.42
CA SER A 800 28.44 16.62 -21.41
C SER A 800 27.10 16.91 -22.11
N THR A 801 26.10 16.03 -21.95
CA THR A 801 24.73 16.24 -22.46
C THR A 801 23.74 16.63 -21.38
N ALA A 802 24.14 16.59 -20.10
CA ALA A 802 23.32 16.98 -18.96
C ALA A 802 22.89 18.45 -19.06
N ASN A 803 21.71 18.78 -18.50
CA ASN A 803 21.18 20.15 -18.45
C ASN A 803 21.23 20.89 -19.80
N GLY A 804 20.78 20.24 -20.88
CA GLY A 804 20.79 20.83 -22.22
C GLY A 804 22.19 20.99 -22.83
N GLY A 805 23.19 20.27 -22.32
CA GLY A 805 24.59 20.37 -22.72
C GLY A 805 25.43 21.33 -21.88
N GLU A 806 24.84 21.89 -20.81
CA GLU A 806 25.56 22.76 -19.86
C GLU A 806 26.32 21.97 -18.78
N GLY A 807 26.03 20.66 -18.63
CA GLY A 807 26.67 19.83 -17.62
C GLY A 807 26.20 20.14 -16.20
N TRP A 808 27.06 19.86 -15.21
CA TRP A 808 26.80 20.04 -13.79
C TRP A 808 26.35 21.45 -13.42
N ASN A 809 25.41 21.51 -12.47
CA ASN A 809 24.99 22.75 -11.83
C ASN A 809 25.80 22.96 -10.54
N PRO A 810 26.73 23.93 -10.49
CA PRO A 810 27.62 24.14 -9.34
C PRO A 810 26.88 24.23 -8.00
N ILE A 811 27.50 23.71 -6.93
CA ILE A 811 26.95 23.81 -5.58
C ILE A 811 27.20 25.21 -5.02
N GLY A 812 26.13 25.97 -4.80
CA GLY A 812 26.14 27.35 -4.35
C GLY A 812 26.49 28.39 -5.43
N ASP A 813 25.91 29.59 -5.29
CA ASP A 813 26.05 30.73 -6.18
C ASP A 813 26.29 32.06 -5.42
N ASN A 814 26.21 33.20 -6.11
CA ASN A 814 26.47 34.51 -5.50
C ASN A 814 25.43 34.95 -4.45
N THR A 815 24.24 34.36 -4.48
CA THR A 815 23.08 34.67 -3.64
C THR A 815 22.99 33.66 -2.50
N ASN A 816 23.10 32.37 -2.81
CA ASN A 816 23.06 31.26 -1.88
C ASN A 816 24.41 30.54 -1.90
N ARG A 817 25.28 30.91 -0.97
CA ARG A 817 26.63 30.34 -0.87
C ARG A 817 26.59 29.04 -0.08
N PHE A 818 27.39 28.06 -0.49
CA PHE A 818 27.55 26.83 0.26
C PHE A 818 28.19 27.09 1.61
N LEU A 819 27.48 26.70 2.68
CA LEU A 819 27.97 26.63 4.04
C LEU A 819 27.81 25.20 4.57
N GLY A 820 28.93 24.49 4.72
CA GLY A 820 28.94 23.12 5.24
C GLY A 820 30.30 22.45 5.25
N ILE A 821 30.35 21.22 5.77
CA ILE A 821 31.54 20.36 5.83
C ILE A 821 31.34 19.19 4.88
N PHE A 822 32.10 19.15 3.78
CA PHE A 822 32.11 18.05 2.84
C PHE A 822 33.40 17.21 3.00
N ASP A 823 33.26 15.96 3.43
CA ASP A 823 34.34 14.99 3.47
C ASP A 823 34.18 13.95 2.35
N GLY A 824 35.12 13.93 1.42
CA GLY A 824 35.13 12.95 0.33
C GLY A 824 35.49 11.54 0.78
N GLN A 825 35.96 11.32 2.02
CA GLN A 825 36.38 10.02 2.55
C GLN A 825 37.38 9.27 1.62
N SER A 826 38.20 10.01 0.87
CA SER A 826 39.13 9.52 -0.16
C SER A 826 38.47 8.93 -1.42
N ASN A 827 37.15 9.08 -1.60
CA ASN A 827 36.46 8.77 -2.84
C ASN A 827 36.80 9.79 -3.95
N ILE A 828 36.38 9.44 -5.17
CA ILE A 828 36.65 10.22 -6.38
C ILE A 828 35.32 10.59 -7.06
N ILE A 829 35.28 11.77 -7.67
CA ILE A 829 34.27 12.13 -8.67
C ILE A 829 34.96 12.14 -10.03
N ASP A 830 34.48 11.33 -10.95
CA ASP A 830 35.07 11.07 -12.27
C ASP A 830 34.11 11.50 -13.39
N GLY A 831 34.64 12.24 -14.37
CA GLY A 831 33.89 12.63 -15.57
C GLY A 831 32.96 13.83 -15.40
N LEU A 832 33.17 14.67 -14.38
CA LEU A 832 32.37 15.88 -14.16
C LEU A 832 32.56 16.89 -15.31
N THR A 833 31.48 17.18 -16.04
CA THR A 833 31.48 18.21 -17.10
C THR A 833 30.71 19.45 -16.65
N ILE A 834 31.25 20.65 -16.89
CA ILE A 834 30.55 21.94 -16.78
C ILE A 834 30.84 22.72 -18.06
N ASN A 835 29.82 23.15 -18.79
CA ASN A 835 29.98 23.87 -20.05
C ASN A 835 29.13 25.16 -20.05
N ARG A 836 29.53 26.12 -19.21
CA ARG A 836 28.79 27.35 -18.95
C ARG A 836 29.67 28.57 -19.23
N SER A 837 30.16 28.69 -20.45
CA SER A 837 31.15 29.71 -20.89
C SER A 837 30.74 31.17 -20.64
N GLY A 838 29.45 31.46 -20.45
CA GLY A 838 28.93 32.80 -20.13
C GLY A 838 28.78 33.12 -18.64
N SER A 839 28.95 32.12 -17.75
CA SER A 839 28.59 32.20 -16.34
C SER A 839 29.81 32.24 -15.41
N ASP A 840 29.65 32.94 -14.29
CA ASP A 840 30.68 33.06 -13.26
C ASP A 840 30.50 31.99 -12.18
N TYR A 841 31.57 31.68 -11.44
CA TYR A 841 31.57 30.74 -10.31
C TYR A 841 31.39 29.27 -10.73
N GLN A 842 32.13 28.86 -11.77
CA GLN A 842 32.06 27.49 -12.27
C GLN A 842 33.09 26.58 -11.59
N ALA A 843 32.60 25.60 -10.82
CA ALA A 843 33.36 24.48 -10.25
C ALA A 843 32.37 23.44 -9.70
N LEU A 844 32.84 22.37 -9.06
CA LEU A 844 31.96 21.48 -8.27
C LEU A 844 31.15 22.29 -7.24
N PHE A 845 31.83 23.13 -6.46
CA PHE A 845 31.22 24.13 -5.57
C PHE A 845 31.42 25.53 -6.17
N GLY A 846 30.34 26.16 -6.62
CA GLY A 846 30.41 27.44 -7.31
C GLY A 846 30.89 28.56 -6.40
N TYR A 847 30.17 28.80 -5.30
CA TYR A 847 30.54 29.79 -4.29
C TYR A 847 30.37 29.24 -2.86
N THR A 848 31.44 29.29 -2.07
CA THR A 848 31.48 28.93 -0.64
C THR A 848 31.45 30.14 0.31
N ASP A 849 30.83 29.98 1.49
CA ASP A 849 30.82 30.99 2.57
C ASP A 849 31.77 30.66 3.73
N THR A 850 31.95 31.64 4.62
CA THR A 850 32.81 31.56 5.79
C THR A 850 32.40 30.39 6.71
N GLY A 851 33.30 29.44 6.90
CA GLY A 851 33.06 28.24 7.71
C GLY A 851 33.08 26.95 6.89
N SER A 852 32.99 27.05 5.57
CA SER A 852 32.99 25.88 4.68
C SER A 852 34.30 25.11 4.69
N VAL A 853 34.17 23.77 4.71
CA VAL A 853 35.29 22.83 4.69
C VAL A 853 35.08 21.81 3.57
N ILE A 854 36.08 21.60 2.73
CA ILE A 854 36.07 20.57 1.68
C ILE A 854 37.34 19.74 1.79
N LYS A 855 37.24 18.45 2.10
CA LYS A 855 38.43 17.62 2.36
C LYS A 855 38.35 16.22 1.77
N ASN A 856 39.51 15.61 1.58
CA ASN A 856 39.67 14.19 1.21
C ASN A 856 38.92 13.78 -0.07
N ILE A 857 38.90 14.62 -1.10
CA ILE A 857 38.17 14.36 -2.35
C ILE A 857 39.08 14.48 -3.58
N GLY A 858 38.99 13.53 -4.50
CA GLY A 858 39.64 13.59 -5.81
C GLY A 858 38.66 13.91 -6.93
N LEU A 859 38.99 14.83 -7.83
CA LEU A 859 38.27 14.98 -9.10
C LEU A 859 39.13 14.45 -10.25
N ASN A 860 38.62 13.48 -11.00
CA ASN A 860 39.27 12.91 -12.18
C ASN A 860 38.48 13.25 -13.45
N ASN A 861 39.21 13.36 -14.56
CA ASN A 861 38.64 13.54 -15.89
C ASN A 861 37.60 14.69 -15.97
N VAL A 862 37.84 15.79 -15.24
CA VAL A 862 36.93 16.94 -15.28
C VAL A 862 37.06 17.70 -16.60
N ASP A 863 35.97 18.25 -17.09
CA ASP A 863 35.94 19.19 -18.22
C ASP A 863 35.08 20.40 -17.86
N ILE A 864 35.72 21.46 -17.37
CA ILE A 864 35.04 22.62 -16.80
C ILE A 864 35.32 23.85 -17.64
N THR A 865 34.26 24.46 -18.17
CA THR A 865 34.29 25.71 -18.94
C THR A 865 33.36 26.73 -18.29
N GLY A 866 33.90 27.90 -17.96
CA GLY A 866 33.18 29.02 -17.36
C GLY A 866 33.69 30.39 -17.83
N LYS A 867 33.18 31.48 -17.24
CA LYS A 867 33.61 32.85 -17.51
C LYS A 867 34.60 33.38 -16.46
N ASN A 868 34.11 33.84 -15.30
CA ASN A 868 34.96 34.33 -14.20
C ASN A 868 34.94 33.38 -13.00
N ASN A 869 36.03 33.34 -12.23
CA ASN A 869 36.17 32.52 -11.01
C ASN A 869 35.90 31.04 -11.30
N VAL A 870 36.72 30.45 -12.17
CA VAL A 870 36.56 29.07 -12.62
C VAL A 870 37.58 28.19 -11.90
N GLY A 871 37.09 27.16 -11.21
CA GLY A 871 37.91 26.24 -10.43
C GLY A 871 37.52 24.79 -10.68
N GLY A 872 38.38 23.87 -10.22
CA GLY A 872 38.03 22.45 -10.19
C GLY A 872 37.07 22.13 -9.05
N LEU A 873 37.51 22.42 -7.82
CA LEU A 873 36.71 22.18 -6.61
C LEU A 873 35.86 23.38 -6.23
N VAL A 874 36.43 24.60 -6.27
CA VAL A 874 35.73 25.82 -5.82
C VAL A 874 35.86 26.93 -6.85
N GLY A 875 34.75 27.54 -7.25
CA GLY A 875 34.75 28.70 -8.14
C GLY A 875 35.30 29.93 -7.41
N ARG A 876 34.60 30.33 -6.34
CA ARG A 876 35.01 31.41 -5.42
C ARG A 876 34.66 31.12 -3.96
N GLY A 877 35.39 31.71 -3.02
CA GLY A 877 34.88 31.91 -1.67
C GLY A 877 35.93 31.82 -0.58
N ILE A 878 35.46 31.65 0.66
CA ILE A 878 36.28 31.44 1.86
C ILE A 878 36.10 29.99 2.27
N VAL A 879 37.13 29.17 2.08
CA VAL A 879 37.02 27.72 2.28
C VAL A 879 38.30 27.13 2.88
N ASN A 880 38.14 26.13 3.74
CA ASN A 880 39.24 25.30 4.22
C ASN A 880 39.29 24.03 3.36
N THR A 881 40.28 23.91 2.48
CA THR A 881 40.43 22.76 1.58
C THR A 881 41.63 21.91 1.96
N SER A 882 41.47 20.60 2.16
CA SER A 882 42.62 19.73 2.49
C SER A 882 42.59 18.32 1.93
N ASN A 883 43.76 17.77 1.58
CA ASN A 883 43.93 16.39 1.08
C ASN A 883 43.08 16.10 -0.17
N SER A 884 43.00 17.06 -1.08
CA SER A 884 42.14 16.99 -2.26
C SER A 884 42.92 17.30 -3.53
N TYR A 885 42.46 16.81 -4.66
CA TYR A 885 43.14 17.03 -5.94
C TYR A 885 42.18 17.12 -7.12
N VAL A 886 42.64 17.73 -8.21
CA VAL A 886 41.87 17.84 -9.46
C VAL A 886 42.72 17.51 -10.68
N ALA A 887 42.20 16.63 -11.54
CA ALA A 887 42.77 16.23 -12.82
C ALA A 887 41.72 16.37 -13.93
N GLY A 888 42.07 17.03 -15.04
CA GLY A 888 41.16 17.29 -16.16
C GLY A 888 41.47 18.60 -16.89
N SER A 889 40.52 19.12 -17.66
CA SER A 889 40.63 20.42 -18.31
C SER A 889 39.76 21.45 -17.59
N ILE A 890 40.33 22.63 -17.31
CA ILE A 890 39.60 23.77 -16.74
C ILE A 890 39.89 25.00 -17.61
N THR A 891 38.85 25.59 -18.16
CA THR A 891 38.92 26.72 -19.10
C THR A 891 38.04 27.86 -18.63
N GLY A 892 38.57 29.09 -18.62
CA GLY A 892 37.79 30.27 -18.33
C GLY A 892 38.38 31.56 -18.91
N GLU A 893 37.71 32.68 -18.65
CA GLU A 893 38.16 33.99 -19.10
C GLU A 893 39.04 34.67 -18.03
N TRP A 894 38.58 34.74 -16.78
CA TRP A 894 39.30 35.42 -15.68
C TRP A 894 39.31 34.59 -14.40
N GLN A 895 40.45 34.62 -13.67
CA GLN A 895 40.62 33.95 -12.37
C GLN A 895 40.34 32.44 -12.46
N VAL A 896 41.20 31.76 -13.21
CA VAL A 896 41.08 30.32 -13.50
C VAL A 896 42.12 29.55 -12.70
N GLY A 897 41.66 28.66 -11.82
CA GLY A 897 42.52 27.86 -10.95
C GLY A 897 42.30 26.37 -11.10
N GLY A 898 43.36 25.58 -10.92
CA GLY A 898 43.24 24.12 -10.90
C GLY A 898 42.34 23.57 -9.78
N ILE A 899 42.27 24.30 -8.65
CA ILE A 899 41.49 23.91 -7.47
C ILE A 899 40.48 24.99 -7.14
N ILE A 900 40.94 26.23 -6.96
CA ILE A 900 40.11 27.38 -6.62
C ILE A 900 40.26 28.48 -7.68
N GLY A 901 39.17 28.94 -8.27
CA GLY A 901 39.21 30.08 -9.20
C GLY A 901 39.67 31.36 -8.49
N ARG A 902 38.93 31.77 -7.46
CA ARG A 902 39.26 32.90 -6.58
C ARG A 902 39.14 32.56 -5.10
N ALA A 903 40.25 32.68 -4.37
CA ALA A 903 40.29 32.54 -2.92
C ALA A 903 40.15 33.91 -2.23
N ASP A 904 39.12 34.06 -1.39
CA ASP A 904 38.87 35.26 -0.58
C ASP A 904 39.53 35.12 0.83
N ASP A 905 39.58 36.21 1.60
CA ASP A 905 40.33 36.33 2.86
C ASP A 905 39.89 35.28 3.89
N GLY A 906 40.84 34.50 4.43
CA GLY A 906 40.57 33.42 5.37
C GLY A 906 40.56 32.02 4.74
N THR A 907 40.71 31.90 3.42
CA THR A 907 40.87 30.60 2.74
C THR A 907 42.15 29.89 3.20
N THR A 908 42.05 28.59 3.51
CA THR A 908 43.22 27.75 3.83
C THR A 908 43.29 26.54 2.91
N LEU A 909 44.49 26.21 2.43
CA LEU A 909 44.75 25.04 1.60
C LEU A 909 45.84 24.18 2.25
N ARG A 910 45.66 22.85 2.25
CA ARG A 910 46.67 21.91 2.77
C ARG A 910 46.70 20.62 1.97
N ASN A 911 47.88 20.15 1.57
CA ASN A 911 48.04 18.88 0.85
C ASN A 911 47.16 18.81 -0.42
N ILE A 912 47.24 19.85 -1.24
CA ILE A 912 46.45 19.98 -2.47
C ILE A 912 47.36 19.86 -3.69
N TYR A 913 46.90 19.22 -4.76
CA TYR A 913 47.58 19.25 -6.05
C TYR A 913 46.60 19.26 -7.23
N SER A 914 47.03 19.81 -8.36
CA SER A 914 46.33 19.70 -9.64
C SER A 914 47.28 19.17 -10.69
N THR A 915 46.79 18.27 -11.53
CA THR A 915 47.54 17.67 -12.66
C THR A 915 46.88 17.96 -14.02
N GLY A 916 45.85 18.81 -14.03
CA GLY A 916 45.05 19.14 -15.20
C GLY A 916 45.62 20.27 -16.08
N THR A 917 45.03 20.43 -17.27
CA THR A 917 45.30 21.57 -18.16
C THR A 917 44.40 22.73 -17.79
N ILE A 918 45.01 23.87 -17.41
CA ILE A 918 44.28 25.06 -16.95
C ILE A 918 44.53 26.18 -17.95
N THR A 919 43.45 26.66 -18.57
CA THR A 919 43.49 27.63 -19.67
C THR A 919 42.69 28.87 -19.28
N ALA A 920 43.32 30.06 -19.35
CA ALA A 920 42.63 31.34 -19.22
C ALA A 920 42.86 32.18 -20.48
N THR A 921 41.81 32.82 -21.00
CA THR A 921 41.93 33.76 -22.14
C THR A 921 42.20 35.21 -21.72
N GLY A 922 41.88 35.56 -20.46
CA GLY A 922 42.15 36.85 -19.83
C GLY A 922 43.28 36.79 -18.79
N ASN A 923 43.17 37.57 -17.70
CA ASN A 923 44.19 37.62 -16.64
C ASN A 923 43.91 36.63 -15.49
N TYR A 924 44.99 36.22 -14.82
CA TYR A 924 45.02 35.36 -13.62
C TYR A 924 44.69 33.89 -13.89
N VAL A 925 45.75 33.11 -14.15
CA VAL A 925 45.72 31.66 -14.26
C VAL A 925 46.70 31.06 -13.26
N GLY A 926 46.30 30.01 -12.56
CA GLY A 926 47.18 29.35 -11.61
C GLY A 926 46.93 27.85 -11.47
N GLY A 927 48.01 27.11 -11.25
CA GLY A 927 47.97 25.66 -11.11
C GLY A 927 47.10 25.17 -9.95
N ILE A 928 46.98 25.97 -8.89
CA ILE A 928 46.15 25.66 -7.71
C ILE A 928 45.07 26.73 -7.54
N ILE A 929 45.47 28.01 -7.44
CA ILE A 929 44.56 29.15 -7.28
C ILE A 929 44.72 30.10 -8.45
N GLY A 930 43.63 30.53 -9.08
CA GLY A 930 43.65 31.55 -10.13
C GLY A 930 44.01 32.94 -9.60
N TYR A 931 43.31 33.38 -8.54
CA TYR A 931 43.57 34.63 -7.83
C TYR A 931 43.38 34.46 -6.31
N ALA A 932 44.33 34.97 -5.51
CA ALA A 932 44.28 34.94 -4.05
C ALA A 932 44.25 36.36 -3.49
N HIS A 933 43.27 36.66 -2.64
CA HIS A 933 43.21 37.91 -1.88
C HIS A 933 44.09 37.82 -0.61
N ALA A 934 44.16 38.89 0.20
CA ALA A 934 45.09 38.97 1.33
C ALA A 934 44.74 37.99 2.48
N GLY A 935 45.71 37.24 2.99
CA GLY A 935 45.48 36.33 4.12
C GLY A 935 45.02 34.93 3.75
N VAL A 936 45.17 34.53 2.48
CA VAL A 936 45.15 33.11 2.09
C VAL A 936 46.40 32.42 2.63
N THR A 937 46.22 31.25 3.25
CA THR A 937 47.33 30.41 3.73
C THR A 937 47.33 29.08 2.99
N SER A 938 48.51 28.65 2.52
CA SER A 938 48.70 27.43 1.73
C SER A 938 49.88 26.62 2.24
#